data_AF-C7JFL6-F1
#
_entry.id   AF-C7JFL6-F1
#
_cell.length_a   1.000
_cell.length_b   1.000
_cell.length_c   1.000
_cell.angle_alpha   90.00
_cell.angle_beta   90.00
_cell.angle_gamma   90.00
#
_symmetry.space_group_name_H-M   'P 1'
#
loop_
_entity.id
_entity.type
_entity.pdbx_description
1 polymer ?
#
loop_
_entity_poly.entity_id
_entity_poly.type
_entity_poly.pdbx_seq_one_letter_code
_entity_poly.pdbx_strand_id
1 'polypeptide(L)'
;MPSLPMFILDRIGPLRNFRPLHRPGERGKLPFAWLISPTPAAIGFAVRTTAAALLALVIALWMELDDPQWAAMTVWIVAQGSRGESLSKARWRLVGTAIGVVMSITLISAFNQNAWLFFPILSIWVGTCCTMATLVRNFRSYALVLAGYTTAIIAIGAIPHPENVFMTAMSRASYIVLGIVCEGTLAGLFAHNLAETARRNMRDKLRTALSNVSTSVSSLLAGDEEALVRSRAMFGPLISINDQIEFSEVEMGPHGHEGDHARAALAAVSVLLSRGLGMAVRLQYVQTDQPAFRETAAHVSEFLTTVPNRLDSDESVQELLHDLQLLRAECHQRVVDALSQEIDTAFDDNPANDTDIPALLDGRILHNALDELLGELEQAIREYDASQHFIRGDHFHFRLQAHVDKREAVYNGVRAMVAITAAGLVWECTAWPAGLGFITFVAIVCGLFATRENPVVASSQFMVGGIWAAVVSFFLVFLVLPTQADYEMLVGSLAIPMIAGGLAARNAGTALHSAAYTLLLPNFVHPLNQGRQNEIGWFNSTAAVLLGVFFAVLIFRAVLPFNNNAERWRMRRTMLHDLRTLASAEPMPETRDWIGRNIDRFARLIRHAGPTPSPTIEGCLQGTLAAMTIGLNIIRLRTLLKRNQIPPPAKRAIEIVMKRMSRFTGKYGHTAHAARVATSALRRMEAMEPNISTRIELTRAIAYLIVVSHELDANAVFLDASKPYRAV
;
A
#
# COMPACT_ATOMS: atom_id res chain seq x y z
N MET A 1 32.27 -7.31 -14.68
CA MET A 1 33.73 -7.46 -14.81
C MET A 1 34.33 -7.59 -13.42
N PRO A 2 35.02 -8.68 -13.06
CA PRO A 2 35.66 -8.80 -11.75
C PRO A 2 37.14 -8.38 -11.79
N SER A 3 37.65 -7.90 -10.65
CA SER A 3 39.04 -7.53 -10.32
C SER A 3 39.56 -6.18 -10.81
N LEU A 4 39.22 -5.10 -10.08
CA LEU A 4 40.06 -3.90 -9.97
C LEU A 4 40.56 -3.80 -8.52
N PRO A 5 41.86 -3.58 -8.27
CA PRO A 5 42.42 -3.49 -6.92
C PRO A 5 41.92 -2.24 -6.17
N MET A 6 41.54 -2.44 -4.90
CA MET A 6 40.88 -1.47 -4.00
C MET A 6 41.59 -0.11 -3.86
N PHE A 7 42.89 -0.01 -4.15
CA PHE A 7 43.65 1.23 -4.00
C PHE A 7 43.28 2.32 -5.02
N ILE A 8 42.73 1.96 -6.18
CA ILE A 8 42.37 2.93 -7.24
C ILE A 8 41.03 3.63 -6.91
N LEU A 9 40.13 2.97 -6.19
CA LEU A 9 38.79 3.48 -5.85
C LEU A 9 38.80 4.61 -4.81
N ASP A 10 39.82 4.68 -3.95
CA ASP A 10 39.91 5.75 -2.94
C ASP A 10 40.45 7.09 -3.48
N ARG A 11 41.03 7.12 -4.69
CA ARG A 11 41.55 8.35 -5.32
C ARG A 11 40.56 9.08 -6.23
N ILE A 12 39.42 8.47 -6.58
CA ILE A 12 38.44 9.04 -7.51
C ILE A 12 37.18 9.46 -6.73
N GLY A 13 37.13 10.74 -6.36
CA GLY A 13 36.12 11.36 -5.49
C GLY A 13 34.64 10.99 -5.72
N PRO A 14 34.11 10.85 -6.96
CA PRO A 14 32.70 10.53 -7.17
C PRO A 14 32.32 9.05 -6.94
N LEU A 15 33.27 8.11 -6.85
CA LEU A 15 33.00 6.66 -6.74
C LEU A 15 33.08 6.11 -5.30
N ARG A 16 33.50 6.93 -4.33
CA ARG A 16 33.65 6.55 -2.91
C ARG A 16 32.33 6.14 -2.23
N ASN A 17 31.18 6.45 -2.83
CA ASN A 17 29.84 6.11 -2.33
C ASN A 17 29.35 4.71 -2.76
N PHE A 18 30.08 3.99 -3.63
CA PHE A 18 29.73 2.63 -4.01
C PHE A 18 30.46 1.61 -3.13
N ARG A 19 30.03 1.46 -1.87
CA ARG A 19 30.41 0.30 -1.04
C ARG A 19 29.42 -0.84 -1.30
N PRO A 20 29.86 -2.06 -1.68
CA PRO A 20 28.99 -3.22 -1.62
C PRO A 20 28.91 -3.69 -0.16
N LEU A 21 27.81 -3.37 0.52
CA LEU A 21 27.47 -3.90 1.84
C LEU A 21 26.87 -5.30 1.68
N HIS A 22 27.60 -6.35 2.07
CA HIS A 22 27.02 -7.66 2.36
C HIS A 22 27.36 -8.02 3.81
N ARG A 23 26.37 -8.53 4.56
CA ARG A 23 26.55 -9.06 5.93
C ARG A 23 27.27 -10.43 5.89
N PRO A 24 28.02 -10.82 6.93
CA PRO A 24 28.46 -12.20 7.09
C PRO A 24 27.23 -13.08 7.36
N GLY A 25 26.91 -13.99 6.43
CA GLY A 25 25.81 -14.97 6.56
C GLY A 25 24.71 -14.89 5.49
N GLU A 26 24.63 -13.82 4.70
CA GLU A 26 23.76 -13.80 3.52
C GLU A 26 24.43 -14.56 2.37
N ARG A 27 23.82 -15.68 1.92
CA ARG A 27 24.16 -16.27 0.62
C ARG A 27 23.83 -15.22 -0.44
N GLY A 28 24.86 -14.51 -0.91
CA GLY A 28 24.73 -13.54 -1.99
C GLY A 28 24.03 -14.18 -3.18
N LYS A 29 22.79 -13.77 -3.46
CA LYS A 29 22.13 -14.14 -4.71
C LYS A 29 23.00 -13.54 -5.82
N LEU A 30 23.51 -14.40 -6.71
CA LEU A 30 24.34 -13.97 -7.83
C LEU A 30 23.64 -12.81 -8.56
N PRO A 31 24.37 -11.77 -9.02
CA PRO A 31 23.79 -10.58 -9.64
C PRO A 31 22.92 -10.87 -10.89
N PHE A 32 22.99 -12.09 -11.44
CA PHE A 32 22.19 -12.59 -12.56
C PHE A 32 21.44 -13.89 -12.24
N ALA A 33 21.22 -14.23 -10.97
CA ALA A 33 20.48 -15.43 -10.58
C ALA A 33 19.07 -15.48 -11.18
N TRP A 34 18.45 -14.32 -11.40
CA TRP A 34 17.14 -14.20 -12.05
C TRP A 34 17.14 -14.62 -13.52
N LEU A 35 18.29 -14.55 -14.20
CA LEU A 35 18.46 -14.94 -15.60
C LEU A 35 18.94 -16.40 -15.72
N ILE A 36 19.79 -16.85 -14.79
CA ILE A 36 20.46 -18.15 -14.84
C ILE A 36 19.62 -19.26 -14.17
N SER A 37 18.84 -18.92 -13.14
CA SER A 37 17.97 -19.86 -12.41
C SER A 37 16.58 -19.24 -12.14
N PRO A 38 15.79 -18.94 -13.20
CA PRO A 38 14.45 -18.39 -13.04
C PRO A 38 13.47 -19.43 -12.47
N THR A 39 12.45 -18.97 -11.75
CA THR A 39 11.37 -19.84 -11.29
C THR A 39 10.50 -20.28 -12.48
N PRO A 40 9.87 -21.47 -12.44
CA PRO A 40 8.98 -21.92 -13.51
C PRO A 40 7.84 -20.92 -13.82
N ALA A 41 7.30 -20.29 -12.78
CA ALA A 41 6.29 -19.24 -12.91
C ALA A 41 6.81 -17.99 -13.64
N ALA A 42 8.07 -17.61 -13.42
CA ALA A 42 8.68 -16.47 -14.11
C ALA A 42 8.91 -16.76 -15.60
N ILE A 43 9.36 -17.97 -15.95
CA ILE A 43 9.48 -18.41 -17.34
C ILE A 43 8.11 -18.42 -18.01
N GLY A 44 7.12 -19.03 -17.37
CA GLY A 44 5.75 -19.10 -17.90
C GLY A 44 5.17 -17.72 -18.20
N PHE A 45 5.38 -16.75 -17.30
CA PHE A 45 5.00 -15.35 -17.57
C PHE A 45 5.78 -14.75 -18.75
N ALA A 46 7.11 -14.86 -18.73
CA ALA A 46 7.96 -14.21 -19.74
C ALA A 46 7.67 -14.71 -21.15
N VAL A 47 7.54 -16.03 -21.33
CA VAL A 47 7.24 -16.65 -22.63
C VAL A 47 5.82 -16.31 -23.08
N ARG A 48 4.81 -16.43 -22.21
CA ARG A 48 3.42 -16.12 -22.55
C ARG A 48 3.26 -14.65 -22.97
N THR A 49 3.79 -13.73 -22.18
CA THR A 49 3.67 -12.29 -22.46
C THR A 49 4.46 -11.91 -23.72
N THR A 50 5.62 -12.54 -23.96
CA THR A 50 6.37 -12.33 -25.21
C THR A 50 5.60 -12.85 -26.41
N ALA A 51 5.04 -14.06 -26.34
CA ALA A 51 4.21 -14.63 -27.40
C ALA A 51 3.00 -13.74 -27.71
N ALA A 52 2.34 -13.20 -26.68
CA ALA A 52 1.22 -12.27 -26.86
C ALA A 52 1.65 -10.94 -27.51
N ALA A 53 2.80 -10.39 -27.11
CA ALA A 53 3.33 -9.14 -27.66
C ALA A 53 3.77 -9.30 -29.12
N LEU A 54 4.40 -10.42 -29.46
CA LEU A 54 4.79 -10.76 -30.83
C LEU A 54 3.57 -11.04 -31.70
N LEU A 55 2.57 -11.76 -31.19
CA LEU A 55 1.30 -11.98 -31.91
C LEU A 55 0.60 -10.64 -32.20
N ALA A 56 0.50 -9.75 -31.21
CA ALA A 56 -0.07 -8.42 -31.40
C ALA A 56 0.71 -7.60 -32.44
N LEU A 57 2.04 -7.70 -32.43
CA LEU A 57 2.91 -7.05 -33.41
C LEU A 57 2.68 -7.57 -34.83
N VAL A 58 2.64 -8.88 -35.01
CA VAL A 58 2.41 -9.51 -36.33
C VAL A 58 1.03 -9.17 -36.86
N ILE A 59 -0.01 -9.22 -36.03
CA ILE A 59 -1.36 -8.81 -36.46
C ILE A 59 -1.39 -7.33 -36.84
N ALA A 60 -0.70 -6.46 -36.09
CA ALA A 60 -0.62 -5.04 -36.41
C ALA A 60 0.10 -4.78 -37.74
N LEU A 61 1.21 -5.47 -37.99
CA LEU A 61 1.93 -5.44 -39.26
C LEU A 61 1.03 -5.97 -40.39
N TRP A 62 0.33 -7.09 -40.18
CA TRP A 62 -0.57 -7.67 -41.17
C TRP A 62 -1.76 -6.76 -41.51
N MET A 63 -2.25 -5.98 -40.55
CA MET A 63 -3.29 -4.96 -40.75
C MET A 63 -2.78 -3.66 -41.39
N GLU A 64 -1.50 -3.60 -41.77
CA GLU A 64 -0.85 -2.40 -42.34
C GLU A 64 -1.02 -1.13 -41.51
N LEU A 65 -0.89 -1.30 -40.19
CA LEU A 65 -1.02 -0.20 -39.25
C LEU A 65 0.23 0.70 -39.23
N ASP A 66 0.02 2.01 -39.12
CA ASP A 66 1.10 3.03 -39.15
C ASP A 66 2.23 2.79 -38.14
N ASP A 67 1.91 2.54 -36.86
CA ASP A 67 2.89 2.30 -35.79
C ASP A 67 2.60 0.97 -35.03
N PRO A 68 3.02 -0.20 -35.54
CA PRO A 68 2.66 -1.50 -34.96
C PRO A 68 3.30 -1.77 -33.59
N GLN A 69 4.39 -1.08 -33.24
CA GLN A 69 5.06 -1.20 -31.94
C GLN A 69 4.14 -0.92 -30.74
N TRP A 70 3.12 -0.06 -30.89
CA TRP A 70 2.22 0.30 -29.78
C TRP A 70 1.30 -0.85 -29.35
N ALA A 71 1.02 -1.79 -30.27
CA ALA A 71 0.28 -3.00 -29.94
C ALA A 71 1.11 -3.89 -29.00
N ALA A 72 2.37 -4.15 -29.34
CA ALA A 72 3.32 -4.91 -28.51
C ALA A 72 3.59 -4.22 -27.16
N MET A 73 3.78 -2.91 -27.16
CA MET A 73 3.95 -2.12 -25.94
C MET A 73 2.72 -2.24 -25.03
N THR A 74 1.51 -2.22 -25.60
CA THR A 74 0.28 -2.36 -24.83
C THR A 74 0.20 -3.71 -24.11
N VAL A 75 0.62 -4.81 -24.75
CA VAL A 75 0.69 -6.12 -24.10
C VAL A 75 1.60 -6.07 -22.87
N TRP A 76 2.80 -5.50 -22.99
CA TRP A 76 3.73 -5.37 -21.85
C TRP A 76 3.23 -4.44 -20.75
N ILE A 77 2.51 -3.38 -21.11
CA ILE A 77 1.90 -2.48 -20.13
C ILE A 77 0.79 -3.20 -19.36
N VAL A 78 -0.04 -3.98 -20.03
CA VAL A 78 -1.23 -4.61 -19.44
C VAL A 78 -0.84 -5.85 -18.64
N ALA A 79 0.06 -6.70 -19.15
CA ALA A 79 0.44 -7.96 -18.52
C ALA A 79 0.91 -7.79 -17.07
N GLN A 80 0.21 -8.45 -16.13
CA GLN A 80 0.52 -8.47 -14.69
C GLN A 80 0.81 -9.88 -14.17
N GLY A 81 1.11 -10.00 -12.86
CA GLY A 81 1.36 -11.29 -12.19
C GLY A 81 0.15 -12.16 -12.05
N SER A 82 -0.97 -11.55 -11.66
CA SER A 82 -2.28 -12.19 -11.66
C SER A 82 -3.10 -11.74 -12.86
N ARG A 83 -4.11 -12.53 -13.23
CA ARG A 83 -4.98 -12.20 -14.35
C ARG A 83 -5.98 -11.11 -13.99
N GLY A 84 -6.41 -11.04 -12.73
CA GLY A 84 -7.28 -10.00 -12.18
C GLY A 84 -6.62 -8.64 -12.23
N GLU A 85 -5.33 -8.58 -11.89
CA GLU A 85 -4.53 -7.39 -12.08
C GLU A 85 -4.46 -7.00 -13.56
N SER A 86 -4.20 -7.96 -14.46
CA SER A 86 -4.13 -7.70 -15.91
C SER A 86 -5.46 -7.20 -16.47
N LEU A 87 -6.57 -7.87 -16.13
CA LEU A 87 -7.92 -7.56 -16.60
C LEU A 87 -8.40 -6.21 -16.05
N SER A 88 -8.16 -5.95 -14.77
CA SER A 88 -8.49 -4.66 -14.17
C SER A 88 -7.69 -3.54 -14.84
N LYS A 89 -6.39 -3.74 -15.06
CA LYS A 89 -5.52 -2.79 -15.78
C LYS A 89 -5.96 -2.59 -17.23
N ALA A 90 -6.37 -3.65 -17.93
CA ALA A 90 -6.88 -3.60 -19.30
C ALA A 90 -8.18 -2.78 -19.39
N ARG A 91 -9.15 -3.04 -18.51
CA ARG A 91 -10.42 -2.32 -18.45
C ARG A 91 -10.21 -0.83 -18.22
N TRP A 92 -9.37 -0.48 -17.25
CA TRP A 92 -9.03 0.92 -16.97
C TRP A 92 -8.17 1.55 -18.07
N ARG A 93 -7.40 0.74 -18.83
CA ARG A 93 -6.70 1.21 -20.02
C ARG A 93 -7.67 1.65 -21.12
N LEU A 94 -8.73 0.88 -21.37
CA LEU A 94 -9.75 1.25 -22.35
C LEU A 94 -10.45 2.57 -21.97
N VAL A 95 -10.85 2.72 -20.70
CA VAL A 95 -11.49 3.94 -20.21
C VAL A 95 -10.58 5.17 -20.35
N GLY A 96 -9.31 5.07 -19.92
CA GLY A 96 -8.38 6.19 -20.06
C GLY A 96 -8.08 6.53 -21.52
N THR A 97 -7.98 5.53 -22.39
CA THR A 97 -7.77 5.73 -23.83
C THR A 97 -8.96 6.44 -24.47
N ALA A 98 -10.19 6.04 -24.15
CA ALA A 98 -11.40 6.67 -24.67
C ALA A 98 -11.47 8.16 -24.29
N ILE A 99 -11.23 8.50 -23.01
CA ILE A 99 -11.16 9.89 -22.55
C ILE A 99 -10.02 10.64 -23.28
N GLY A 100 -8.85 10.00 -23.41
CA GLY A 100 -7.69 10.58 -24.06
C GLY A 100 -7.92 10.92 -25.54
N VAL A 101 -8.57 10.01 -26.28
CA VAL A 101 -8.98 10.17 -27.69
C VAL A 101 -9.92 11.35 -27.85
N VAL A 102 -11.01 11.39 -27.09
CA VAL A 102 -11.99 12.49 -27.16
C VAL A 102 -11.32 13.82 -26.90
N MET A 103 -10.55 13.92 -25.82
CA MET A 103 -9.88 15.17 -25.44
C MET A 103 -8.80 15.60 -26.44
N SER A 104 -8.08 14.66 -27.06
CA SER A 104 -7.08 14.99 -28.08
C SER A 104 -7.71 15.63 -29.33
N ILE A 105 -8.82 15.07 -29.80
CA ILE A 105 -9.58 15.60 -30.94
C ILE A 105 -10.12 16.99 -30.58
N THR A 106 -10.69 17.16 -29.39
CA THR A 106 -11.18 18.46 -28.92
C THR A 106 -10.06 19.52 -28.88
N LEU A 107 -8.89 19.18 -28.33
CA LEU A 107 -7.77 20.11 -28.20
C LEU A 107 -7.21 20.55 -29.54
N ILE A 108 -6.95 19.61 -30.46
CA ILE A 108 -6.48 19.97 -31.80
C ILE A 108 -7.53 20.78 -32.54
N SER A 109 -8.81 20.37 -32.49
CA SER A 109 -9.87 21.10 -33.20
C SER A 109 -10.04 22.54 -32.71
N ALA A 110 -9.83 22.80 -31.42
CA ALA A 110 -9.99 24.12 -30.83
C ALA A 110 -8.75 25.02 -30.98
N PHE A 111 -7.54 24.47 -30.96
CA PHE A 111 -6.29 25.26 -30.84
C PHE A 111 -5.26 25.01 -31.94
N ASN A 112 -5.65 24.40 -33.07
CA ASN A 112 -4.75 24.06 -34.18
C ASN A 112 -3.83 25.20 -34.63
N GLN A 113 -4.32 26.44 -34.66
CA GLN A 113 -3.61 27.56 -35.29
C GLN A 113 -2.58 28.27 -34.37
N ASN A 114 -2.57 27.99 -33.05
CA ASN A 114 -1.75 28.75 -32.09
C ASN A 114 -0.98 27.83 -31.12
N ALA A 115 0.27 27.48 -31.47
CA ALA A 115 1.14 26.62 -30.64
C ALA A 115 1.37 27.17 -29.23
N TRP A 116 1.47 28.50 -29.08
CA TRP A 116 1.63 29.18 -27.78
C TRP A 116 0.46 28.98 -26.81
N LEU A 117 -0.74 28.69 -27.33
CA LEU A 117 -1.92 28.36 -26.51
C LEU A 117 -2.06 26.85 -26.31
N PHE A 118 -1.66 26.05 -27.29
CA PHE A 118 -1.79 24.60 -27.28
C PHE A 118 -1.00 23.95 -26.12
N PHE A 119 0.30 24.24 -25.97
CA PHE A 119 1.12 23.60 -24.94
C PHE A 119 0.68 23.93 -23.50
N PRO A 120 0.36 25.19 -23.14
CA PRO A 120 -0.21 25.50 -21.83
C PRO A 120 -1.52 24.75 -21.55
N ILE A 121 -2.44 24.67 -22.49
CA ILE A 121 -3.73 23.98 -22.28
C ILE A 121 -3.52 22.47 -22.14
N LEU A 122 -2.68 21.88 -22.98
CA LEU A 122 -2.28 20.48 -22.84
C LEU A 122 -1.64 20.22 -21.48
N SER A 123 -0.77 21.13 -21.02
CA SER A 123 -0.13 21.03 -19.70
C SER A 123 -1.14 21.08 -18.55
N ILE A 124 -2.14 21.97 -18.62
CA ILE A 124 -3.22 22.08 -17.62
C ILE A 124 -4.05 20.81 -17.59
N TRP A 125 -4.40 20.26 -18.76
CA TRP A 125 -5.13 18.98 -18.86
C TRP A 125 -4.34 17.85 -18.20
N VAL A 126 -3.08 17.64 -18.60
CA VAL A 126 -2.25 16.57 -18.04
C VAL A 126 -1.97 16.78 -16.55
N GLY A 127 -1.77 18.02 -16.10
CA GLY A 127 -1.63 18.38 -14.69
C GLY A 127 -2.87 18.07 -13.87
N THR A 128 -4.06 18.35 -14.42
CA THR A 128 -5.34 18.01 -13.79
C THR A 128 -5.52 16.50 -13.71
N CYS A 129 -5.21 15.77 -14.79
CA CYS A 129 -5.20 14.30 -14.79
C CYS A 129 -4.26 13.73 -13.74
N CYS A 130 -3.03 14.25 -13.60
CA CYS A 130 -2.06 13.80 -12.59
C CYS A 130 -2.53 14.12 -11.15
N THR A 131 -3.17 15.27 -10.96
CA THR A 131 -3.77 15.64 -9.67
C THR A 131 -4.88 14.67 -9.31
N MET A 132 -5.87 14.48 -10.20
CA MET A 132 -6.98 13.56 -9.97
C MET A 132 -6.48 12.12 -9.80
N ALA A 133 -5.49 11.70 -10.57
CA ALA A 133 -4.90 10.37 -10.44
C ALA A 133 -4.30 10.12 -9.06
N THR A 134 -3.65 11.11 -8.46
CA THR A 134 -3.08 10.99 -7.11
C THR A 134 -4.18 10.91 -6.03
N LEU A 135 -5.37 11.42 -6.30
CA LEU A 135 -6.50 11.39 -5.36
C LEU A 135 -7.25 10.05 -5.37
N VAL A 136 -7.08 9.23 -6.41
CA VAL A 136 -7.77 7.94 -6.55
C VAL A 136 -6.76 6.80 -6.43
N ARG A 137 -7.17 5.64 -5.90
CA ARG A 137 -6.32 4.46 -5.74
C ARG A 137 -6.54 3.41 -6.84
N ASN A 138 -5.66 2.42 -6.88
CA ASN A 138 -5.70 1.26 -7.77
C ASN A 138 -5.70 1.66 -9.25
N PHE A 139 -6.18 0.79 -10.14
CA PHE A 139 -6.09 1.05 -11.58
C PHE A 139 -6.99 2.21 -12.07
N ARG A 140 -7.86 2.76 -11.22
CA ARG A 140 -8.57 4.02 -11.49
C ARG A 140 -7.61 5.20 -11.63
N SER A 141 -6.59 5.24 -10.77
CA SER A 141 -5.49 6.21 -10.85
C SER A 141 -4.77 6.10 -12.20
N TYR A 142 -4.51 4.87 -12.63
CA TYR A 142 -3.88 4.57 -13.90
C TYR A 142 -4.72 5.04 -15.12
N ALA A 143 -6.05 4.90 -15.10
CA ALA A 143 -6.91 5.42 -16.17
C ALA A 143 -6.81 6.94 -16.34
N LEU A 144 -6.78 7.69 -15.23
CA LEU A 144 -6.67 9.15 -15.25
C LEU A 144 -5.30 9.60 -15.77
N VAL A 145 -4.22 8.96 -15.33
CA VAL A 145 -2.88 9.19 -15.87
C VAL A 145 -2.83 8.90 -17.37
N LEU A 146 -3.38 7.75 -17.77
CA LEU A 146 -3.45 7.32 -19.16
C LEU A 146 -4.22 8.30 -20.03
N ALA A 147 -5.35 8.82 -19.57
CA ALA A 147 -6.07 9.87 -20.30
C ALA A 147 -5.16 11.07 -20.60
N GLY A 148 -4.40 11.55 -19.62
CA GLY A 148 -3.46 12.64 -19.80
C GLY A 148 -2.37 12.36 -20.85
N TYR A 149 -1.58 11.30 -20.68
CA TYR A 149 -0.48 11.03 -21.63
C TYR A 149 -0.97 10.52 -22.99
N THR A 150 -2.15 9.88 -23.08
CA THR A 150 -2.75 9.48 -24.37
C THR A 150 -3.18 10.69 -25.16
N THR A 151 -3.81 11.68 -24.49
CA THR A 151 -4.08 12.98 -25.10
C THR A 151 -2.79 13.61 -25.61
N ALA A 152 -1.71 13.60 -24.83
CA ALA A 152 -0.42 14.12 -25.29
C ALA A 152 0.16 13.34 -26.48
N ILE A 153 0.13 12.01 -26.49
CA ILE A 153 0.63 11.19 -27.61
C ILE A 153 -0.12 11.52 -28.90
N ILE A 154 -1.46 11.50 -28.87
CA ILE A 154 -2.28 11.75 -30.07
C ILE A 154 -2.15 13.21 -30.50
N ALA A 155 -2.30 14.15 -29.56
CA ALA A 155 -2.33 15.57 -29.89
C ALA A 155 -0.96 16.08 -30.37
N ILE A 156 0.16 15.59 -29.83
CA ILE A 156 1.50 15.94 -30.31
C ILE A 156 1.78 15.23 -31.64
N GLY A 157 1.38 13.97 -31.79
CA GLY A 157 1.59 13.19 -33.01
C GLY A 157 0.83 13.75 -34.23
N ALA A 158 -0.29 14.43 -34.01
CA ALA A 158 -1.08 15.05 -35.08
C ALA A 158 -0.69 16.51 -35.38
N ILE A 159 0.31 17.10 -34.70
CA ILE A 159 0.82 18.46 -35.01
C ILE A 159 1.28 18.60 -36.48
N PRO A 160 2.01 17.63 -37.08
CA PRO A 160 2.45 17.75 -38.47
C PRO A 160 1.29 17.76 -39.47
N HIS A 161 0.22 17.03 -39.17
CA HIS A 161 -0.96 16.84 -40.03
C HIS A 161 -2.26 16.93 -39.21
N PRO A 162 -2.66 18.13 -38.77
CA PRO A 162 -3.79 18.30 -37.85
C PRO A 162 -5.13 17.81 -38.40
N GLU A 163 -5.31 17.84 -39.72
CA GLU A 163 -6.47 17.31 -40.44
C GLU A 163 -6.69 15.81 -40.21
N ASN A 164 -5.62 15.06 -39.91
CA ASN A 164 -5.65 13.61 -39.72
C ASN A 164 -5.75 13.21 -38.24
N VAL A 165 -6.09 14.13 -37.32
CA VAL A 165 -6.20 13.84 -35.89
C VAL A 165 -7.17 12.70 -35.59
N PHE A 166 -8.31 12.63 -36.29
CA PHE A 166 -9.29 11.56 -36.09
C PHE A 166 -8.71 10.18 -36.44
N MET A 167 -8.01 10.08 -37.57
CA MET A 167 -7.36 8.84 -38.00
C MET A 167 -6.23 8.44 -37.06
N THR A 168 -5.41 9.41 -36.61
CA THR A 168 -4.35 9.19 -35.63
C THR A 168 -4.91 8.71 -34.28
N ALA A 169 -6.05 9.26 -33.86
CA ALA A 169 -6.71 8.83 -32.63
C ALA A 169 -7.30 7.42 -32.76
N MET A 170 -7.91 7.11 -33.91
CA MET A 170 -8.49 5.80 -34.19
C MET A 170 -7.41 4.72 -34.29
N SER A 171 -6.28 5.00 -34.94
CA SER A 171 -5.16 4.06 -35.04
C SER A 171 -4.61 3.73 -33.65
N ARG A 172 -4.42 4.74 -32.79
CA ARG A 172 -4.01 4.58 -31.39
C ARG A 172 -5.00 3.75 -30.58
N ALA A 173 -6.32 3.97 -30.74
CA ALA A 173 -7.33 3.16 -30.09
C ALA A 173 -7.26 1.69 -30.54
N SER A 174 -7.12 1.45 -31.85
CA SER A 174 -6.99 0.11 -32.43
C SER A 174 -5.77 -0.66 -31.91
N TYR A 175 -4.60 -0.01 -31.80
CA TYR A 175 -3.40 -0.65 -31.23
C TYR A 175 -3.60 -1.11 -29.79
N ILE A 176 -4.28 -0.27 -29.00
CA ILE A 176 -4.51 -0.56 -27.59
C ILE A 176 -5.52 -1.70 -27.44
N VAL A 177 -6.60 -1.69 -28.21
CA VAL A 177 -7.58 -2.78 -28.23
C VAL A 177 -6.93 -4.09 -28.69
N LEU A 178 -6.17 -4.06 -29.78
CA LEU A 178 -5.49 -5.24 -30.31
C LEU A 178 -4.53 -5.86 -29.28
N GLY A 179 -3.70 -5.03 -28.63
CA GLY A 179 -2.80 -5.50 -27.57
C GLY A 179 -3.55 -6.09 -26.37
N ILE A 180 -4.65 -5.46 -25.93
CA ILE A 180 -5.47 -5.97 -24.84
C ILE A 180 -6.11 -7.32 -25.20
N VAL A 181 -6.65 -7.45 -26.41
CA VAL A 181 -7.27 -8.69 -26.88
C VAL A 181 -6.22 -9.81 -26.95
N CYS A 182 -5.05 -9.56 -27.52
CA CYS A 182 -3.98 -10.56 -27.60
C CYS A 182 -3.45 -10.98 -26.21
N GLU A 183 -3.28 -10.03 -25.28
CA GLU A 183 -2.88 -10.38 -23.90
C GLU A 183 -3.96 -11.21 -23.22
N GLY A 184 -5.23 -10.80 -23.33
CA GLY A 184 -6.36 -11.48 -22.71
C GLY A 184 -6.61 -12.88 -23.26
N THR A 185 -6.47 -13.09 -24.57
CA THR A 185 -6.65 -14.40 -25.20
C THR A 185 -5.56 -15.39 -24.78
N LEU A 186 -4.28 -14.99 -24.87
CA LEU A 186 -3.19 -15.84 -24.39
C LEU A 186 -3.22 -16.02 -22.87
N ALA A 187 -3.59 -15.01 -22.08
CA ALA A 187 -3.81 -15.19 -20.65
C ALA A 187 -4.93 -16.19 -20.36
N GLY A 188 -5.98 -16.21 -21.20
CA GLY A 188 -7.12 -17.11 -21.10
C GLY A 188 -6.79 -18.55 -21.40
N LEU A 189 -6.07 -18.81 -22.50
CA LEU A 189 -5.74 -20.15 -22.97
C LEU A 189 -4.87 -20.96 -21.98
N PHE A 190 -4.01 -20.28 -21.22
CA PHE A 190 -3.06 -20.94 -20.31
C PHE A 190 -3.54 -21.04 -18.86
N ALA A 191 -4.74 -20.55 -18.52
CA ALA A 191 -5.27 -20.57 -17.16
C ALA A 191 -6.58 -21.40 -17.08
N HIS A 192 -6.51 -22.57 -16.46
CA HIS A 192 -7.68 -23.40 -16.13
C HIS A 192 -8.13 -23.11 -14.68
N ASN A 193 -9.44 -23.12 -14.39
CA ASN A 193 -10.04 -22.92 -13.05
C ASN A 193 -9.64 -21.64 -12.30
N LEU A 194 -10.03 -20.49 -12.85
CA LEU A 194 -9.59 -19.17 -12.37
C LEU A 194 -10.23 -18.71 -11.05
N ALA A 195 -11.55 -18.82 -10.95
CA ALA A 195 -12.26 -18.39 -9.74
C ALA A 195 -11.81 -19.22 -8.52
N GLU A 196 -11.60 -20.53 -8.70
CA GLU A 196 -11.12 -21.42 -7.65
C GLU A 196 -9.70 -21.07 -7.21
N THR A 197 -8.79 -20.80 -8.16
CA THR A 197 -7.40 -20.44 -7.84
C THR A 197 -7.32 -19.08 -7.14
N ALA A 198 -8.12 -18.09 -7.57
CA ALA A 198 -8.22 -16.79 -6.92
C ALA A 198 -8.72 -16.90 -5.47
N ARG A 199 -9.79 -17.68 -5.26
CA ARG A 199 -10.34 -17.98 -3.93
C ARG A 199 -9.33 -18.67 -3.03
N ARG A 200 -8.63 -19.70 -3.53
CA ARG A 200 -7.56 -20.41 -2.78
C ARG A 200 -6.43 -19.46 -2.39
N ASN A 201 -5.92 -18.67 -3.33
CA ASN A 201 -4.86 -17.69 -3.06
C ASN A 201 -5.28 -16.62 -2.04
N MET A 202 -6.54 -16.17 -2.06
CA MET A 202 -7.07 -15.24 -1.06
C MET A 202 -7.15 -15.91 0.31
N ARG A 203 -7.71 -17.13 0.36
CA ARG A 203 -7.82 -17.95 1.57
C ARG A 203 -6.47 -18.17 2.22
N ASP A 204 -5.47 -18.60 1.46
CA ASP A 204 -4.12 -18.87 1.97
C ASP A 204 -3.47 -17.63 2.57
N LYS A 205 -3.70 -16.45 1.97
CA LYS A 205 -3.18 -15.17 2.49
C LYS A 205 -3.88 -14.76 3.78
N LEU A 206 -5.22 -14.86 3.84
CA LEU A 206 -5.99 -14.55 5.05
C LEU A 206 -5.63 -15.52 6.18
N ARG A 207 -5.52 -16.81 5.87
CA ARG A 207 -5.08 -17.84 6.82
C ARG A 207 -3.68 -17.53 7.34
N THR A 208 -2.74 -17.19 6.47
CA THR A 208 -1.37 -16.82 6.85
C THR A 208 -1.37 -15.58 7.75
N ALA A 209 -2.17 -14.57 7.42
CA ALA A 209 -2.32 -13.36 8.23
C ALA A 209 -2.88 -13.67 9.62
N LEU A 210 -3.97 -14.43 9.70
CA LEU A 210 -4.60 -14.84 10.95
C LEU A 210 -3.65 -15.69 11.80
N SER A 211 -2.95 -16.65 11.19
CA SER A 211 -1.97 -17.52 11.86
C SER A 211 -0.78 -16.73 12.44
N ASN A 212 -0.22 -15.81 11.64
CA ASN A 212 0.90 -14.97 12.07
C ASN A 212 0.48 -14.04 13.23
N VAL A 213 -0.71 -13.45 13.16
CA VAL A 213 -1.22 -12.59 14.25
C VAL A 213 -1.56 -13.41 15.49
N SER A 214 -2.20 -14.57 15.39
CA SER A 214 -2.48 -15.43 16.55
C SER A 214 -1.20 -15.86 17.27
N THR A 215 -0.17 -16.29 16.52
CA THR A 215 1.14 -16.66 17.07
C THR A 215 1.84 -15.46 17.72
N SER A 216 1.80 -14.30 17.06
CA SER A 216 2.33 -13.04 17.58
C SER A 216 1.64 -12.64 18.89
N VAL A 217 0.31 -12.71 18.96
CA VAL A 217 -0.45 -12.41 20.18
C VAL A 217 -0.15 -13.39 21.31
N SER A 218 -0.02 -14.69 21.00
CA SER A 218 0.42 -15.70 21.98
C SER A 218 1.79 -15.36 22.57
N SER A 219 2.77 -15.00 21.73
CA SER A 219 4.09 -14.58 22.21
C SER A 219 4.08 -13.30 23.05
N LEU A 220 3.17 -12.35 22.74
CA LEU A 220 2.97 -11.14 23.54
C LEU A 220 2.36 -11.45 24.92
N LEU A 221 1.44 -12.42 24.99
CA LEU A 221 0.86 -12.88 26.26
C LEU A 221 1.89 -13.62 27.13
N ALA A 222 2.84 -14.32 26.51
CA ALA A 222 3.95 -14.97 27.19
C ALA A 222 5.02 -13.99 27.74
N GLY A 223 4.93 -12.69 27.40
CA GLY A 223 5.86 -11.66 27.88
C GLY A 223 7.16 -11.55 27.09
N ASP A 224 7.21 -12.03 25.84
CA ASP A 224 8.39 -11.91 24.98
C ASP A 224 8.57 -10.44 24.49
N GLU A 225 9.64 -9.77 24.93
CA GLU A 225 9.95 -8.40 24.53
C GLU A 225 10.35 -8.30 23.04
N GLU A 226 11.00 -9.32 22.47
CA GLU A 226 11.36 -9.33 21.05
C GLU A 226 10.13 -9.54 20.15
N ALA A 227 9.15 -10.30 20.64
CA ALA A 227 7.86 -10.45 19.97
C ALA A 227 7.18 -9.10 19.76
N LEU A 228 7.36 -8.15 20.67
CA LEU A 228 6.78 -6.81 20.56
C LEU A 228 7.29 -6.09 19.32
N VAL A 229 8.60 -6.13 19.03
CA VAL A 229 9.17 -5.51 17.81
C VAL A 229 8.70 -6.25 16.55
N ARG A 230 8.71 -7.59 16.58
CA ARG A 230 8.32 -8.43 15.44
C ARG A 230 6.84 -8.26 15.04
N SER A 231 5.96 -8.20 16.03
CA SER A 231 4.52 -8.00 15.86
C SER A 231 4.21 -6.67 15.17
N ARG A 232 4.98 -5.61 15.47
CA ARG A 232 4.83 -4.31 14.80
C ARG A 232 5.10 -4.39 13.30
N ALA A 233 6.05 -5.22 12.85
CA ALA A 233 6.36 -5.36 11.43
C ALA A 233 5.23 -6.04 10.60
N MET A 234 4.28 -6.73 11.25
CA MET A 234 3.22 -7.49 10.58
C MET A 234 2.14 -6.63 9.92
N PHE A 235 2.00 -5.36 10.29
CA PHE A 235 1.04 -4.44 9.63
C PHE A 235 1.37 -4.18 8.16
N GLY A 236 2.66 -4.22 7.76
CA GLY A 236 3.07 -4.02 6.37
C GLY A 236 2.47 -5.07 5.42
N PRO A 237 2.70 -6.38 5.67
CA PRO A 237 2.06 -7.46 4.93
C PRO A 237 0.53 -7.39 4.90
N LEU A 238 -0.14 -7.10 6.03
CA LEU A 238 -1.62 -7.02 6.10
C LEU A 238 -2.21 -6.03 5.07
N ILE A 239 -1.51 -4.92 4.82
CA ILE A 239 -1.94 -3.90 3.86
C ILE A 239 -1.77 -4.37 2.42
N SER A 240 -0.69 -5.09 2.14
CA SER A 240 -0.45 -5.65 0.81
C SER A 240 -1.53 -6.67 0.42
N ILE A 241 -2.12 -7.37 1.40
CA ILE A 241 -3.22 -8.30 1.15
C ILE A 241 -4.49 -7.52 0.78
N ASN A 242 -4.78 -6.39 1.44
CA ASN A 242 -5.94 -5.55 1.13
C ASN A 242 -5.95 -5.09 -0.35
N ASP A 243 -4.82 -4.62 -0.87
CA ASP A 243 -4.72 -4.21 -2.27
C ASP A 243 -4.91 -5.39 -3.24
N GLN A 244 -4.52 -6.60 -2.84
CA GLN A 244 -4.67 -7.81 -3.65
C GLN A 244 -6.10 -8.35 -3.66
N ILE A 245 -6.88 -8.13 -2.60
CA ILE A 245 -8.29 -8.57 -2.52
C ILE A 245 -9.12 -7.94 -3.64
N GLU A 246 -8.91 -6.65 -3.96
CA GLU A 246 -9.61 -6.00 -5.08
C GLU A 246 -9.34 -6.71 -6.41
N PHE A 247 -8.12 -7.21 -6.63
CA PHE A 247 -7.78 -7.92 -7.87
C PHE A 247 -8.36 -9.33 -7.91
N SER A 248 -8.35 -10.04 -6.78
CA SER A 248 -9.01 -11.34 -6.67
C SER A 248 -10.52 -11.23 -6.86
N GLU A 249 -11.17 -10.15 -6.38
CA GLU A 249 -12.60 -9.89 -6.59
C GLU A 249 -12.94 -9.74 -8.09
N VAL A 250 -12.07 -9.07 -8.86
CA VAL A 250 -12.20 -9.00 -10.32
C VAL A 250 -12.08 -10.38 -10.98
N GLU A 251 -11.29 -11.30 -10.44
CA GLU A 251 -11.16 -12.69 -10.96
C GLU A 251 -12.35 -13.58 -10.60
N MET A 252 -12.93 -13.41 -9.40
CA MET A 252 -14.07 -14.21 -8.92
C MET A 252 -15.39 -13.81 -9.62
N GLY A 253 -15.45 -12.60 -10.17
CA GLY A 253 -16.60 -12.08 -10.91
C GLY A 253 -17.61 -11.36 -10.02
N PRO A 254 -18.70 -10.80 -10.59
CA PRO A 254 -19.60 -9.90 -9.88
C PRO A 254 -20.56 -10.59 -8.88
N HIS A 255 -20.39 -11.89 -8.65
CA HIS A 255 -21.34 -12.71 -7.90
C HIS A 255 -20.70 -13.13 -6.56
N GLY A 256 -20.90 -12.33 -5.52
CA GLY A 256 -20.51 -12.65 -4.14
C GLY A 256 -19.85 -11.47 -3.41
N HIS A 257 -20.11 -11.39 -2.10
CA HIS A 257 -19.49 -10.43 -1.18
C HIS A 257 -18.25 -11.01 -0.48
N GLU A 258 -17.67 -12.09 -1.04
CA GLU A 258 -16.46 -12.77 -0.53
C GLU A 258 -15.30 -11.78 -0.32
N GLY A 259 -15.13 -10.82 -1.24
CA GLY A 259 -14.13 -9.76 -1.12
C GLY A 259 -14.41 -8.72 -0.01
N ASP A 260 -15.69 -8.43 0.26
CA ASP A 260 -16.09 -7.55 1.37
C ASP A 260 -15.79 -8.23 2.72
N HIS A 261 -16.13 -9.51 2.87
CA HIS A 261 -15.78 -10.34 4.04
C HIS A 261 -14.27 -10.49 4.23
N ALA A 262 -13.52 -10.72 3.16
CA ALA A 262 -12.05 -10.78 3.23
C ALA A 262 -11.42 -9.47 3.76
N ARG A 263 -11.96 -8.31 3.33
CA ARG A 263 -11.52 -7.01 3.85
C ARG A 263 -11.93 -6.81 5.31
N ALA A 264 -13.11 -7.27 5.71
CA ALA A 264 -13.56 -7.25 7.10
C ALA A 264 -12.70 -8.15 8.01
N ALA A 265 -12.34 -9.35 7.54
CA ALA A 265 -11.41 -10.25 8.21
C ALA A 265 -10.04 -9.61 8.43
N LEU A 266 -9.45 -8.98 7.39
CA LEU A 266 -8.18 -8.25 7.55
C LEU A 266 -8.28 -7.09 8.54
N ALA A 267 -9.39 -6.36 8.55
CA ALA A 267 -9.61 -5.29 9.51
C ALA A 267 -9.66 -5.83 10.93
N ALA A 268 -10.40 -6.92 11.17
CA ALA A 268 -10.49 -7.61 12.46
C ALA A 268 -9.12 -8.15 12.90
N VAL A 269 -8.36 -8.79 12.01
CA VAL A 269 -6.97 -9.24 12.26
C VAL A 269 -6.06 -8.07 12.67
N SER A 270 -6.23 -6.92 12.03
CA SER A 270 -5.46 -5.72 12.38
C SER A 270 -5.84 -5.14 13.74
N VAL A 271 -7.14 -5.21 14.11
CA VAL A 271 -7.62 -4.82 15.45
C VAL A 271 -7.08 -5.79 16.49
N LEU A 272 -7.13 -7.09 16.20
CA LEU A 272 -6.61 -8.16 17.06
C LEU A 272 -5.12 -7.92 17.38
N LEU A 273 -4.29 -7.65 16.37
CA LEU A 273 -2.89 -7.31 16.55
C LEU A 273 -2.71 -6.05 17.42
N SER A 274 -3.52 -5.01 17.18
CA SER A 274 -3.52 -3.80 18.01
C SER A 274 -3.91 -4.08 19.47
N ARG A 275 -4.87 -4.98 19.71
CA ARG A 275 -5.29 -5.38 21.06
C ARG A 275 -4.22 -6.20 21.75
N GLY A 276 -3.56 -7.12 21.04
CA GLY A 276 -2.41 -7.87 21.56
C GLY A 276 -1.27 -6.95 22.00
N LEU A 277 -0.93 -5.94 21.21
CA LEU A 277 0.07 -4.92 21.59
C LEU A 277 -0.38 -4.13 22.83
N GLY A 278 -1.65 -3.72 22.90
CA GLY A 278 -2.20 -3.05 24.09
C GLY A 278 -2.22 -3.94 25.33
N MET A 279 -2.38 -5.25 25.16
CA MET A 279 -2.33 -6.24 26.23
C MET A 279 -0.91 -6.40 26.78
N ALA A 280 0.10 -6.45 25.91
CA ALA A 280 1.51 -6.49 26.33
C ALA A 280 1.87 -5.30 27.22
N VAL A 281 1.37 -4.09 26.90
CA VAL A 281 1.56 -2.90 27.73
C VAL A 281 0.88 -3.03 29.10
N ARG A 282 -0.32 -3.63 29.16
CA ARG A 282 -1.04 -3.86 30.43
C ARG A 282 -0.30 -4.86 31.32
N LEU A 283 0.25 -5.92 30.75
CA LEU A 283 1.02 -6.93 31.47
C LEU A 283 2.27 -6.37 32.17
N GLN A 284 2.89 -5.32 31.59
CA GLN A 284 4.05 -4.65 32.20
C GLN A 284 3.70 -3.76 33.40
N TYR A 285 2.46 -3.29 33.50
CA TYR A 285 2.07 -2.28 34.49
C TYR A 285 1.22 -2.84 35.64
N VAL A 286 0.40 -3.85 35.35
CA VAL A 286 -0.40 -4.55 36.34
C VAL A 286 0.49 -5.57 37.06
N GLN A 287 0.42 -5.65 38.39
CA GLN A 287 1.15 -6.66 39.16
C GLN A 287 0.72 -8.06 38.70
N THR A 288 1.60 -8.73 37.95
CA THR A 288 1.33 -10.00 37.23
C THR A 288 1.33 -11.24 38.13
N ASP A 289 1.27 -11.08 39.45
CA ASP A 289 1.42 -12.18 40.41
C ASP A 289 0.10 -12.86 40.78
N GLN A 290 -0.93 -12.71 39.94
CA GLN A 290 -2.20 -13.41 40.13
C GLN A 290 -2.16 -14.79 39.46
N PRO A 291 -2.27 -15.88 40.24
CA PRO A 291 -2.25 -17.25 39.69
C PRO A 291 -3.43 -17.50 38.74
N ALA A 292 -4.61 -16.96 39.05
CA ALA A 292 -5.81 -17.11 38.22
C ALA A 292 -5.63 -16.53 36.80
N PHE A 293 -5.02 -15.35 36.68
CA PHE A 293 -4.78 -14.75 35.37
C PHE A 293 -3.71 -15.52 34.58
N ARG A 294 -2.66 -16.03 35.23
CA ARG A 294 -1.62 -16.83 34.55
C ARG A 294 -2.18 -18.10 33.95
N GLU A 295 -3.08 -18.77 34.67
CA GLU A 295 -3.78 -19.97 34.20
C GLU A 295 -4.59 -19.67 32.94
N THR A 296 -5.50 -18.69 33.01
CA THR A 296 -6.34 -18.34 31.84
C THR A 296 -5.50 -17.78 30.68
N ALA A 297 -4.44 -16.99 30.95
CA ALA A 297 -3.53 -16.52 29.92
C ALA A 297 -2.75 -17.65 29.24
N ALA A 298 -2.36 -18.70 30.00
CA ALA A 298 -1.73 -19.90 29.44
C ALA A 298 -2.70 -20.69 28.56
N HIS A 299 -3.95 -20.91 29.01
CA HIS A 299 -4.99 -21.55 28.20
C HIS A 299 -5.25 -20.79 26.90
N VAL A 300 -5.34 -19.46 26.96
CA VAL A 300 -5.52 -18.63 25.75
C VAL A 300 -4.30 -18.67 24.85
N SER A 301 -3.08 -18.62 25.40
CA SER A 301 -1.86 -18.73 24.61
C SER A 301 -1.77 -20.07 23.90
N GLU A 302 -2.06 -21.17 24.59
CA GLU A 302 -2.12 -22.51 24.02
C GLU A 302 -3.17 -22.58 22.90
N PHE A 303 -4.38 -22.12 23.16
CA PHE A 303 -5.44 -22.05 22.15
C PHE A 303 -4.99 -21.29 20.90
N LEU A 304 -4.39 -20.10 21.04
CA LEU A 304 -3.89 -19.28 19.93
C LEU A 304 -2.85 -20.00 19.07
N THR A 305 -2.02 -20.88 19.65
CA THR A 305 -1.06 -21.70 18.88
C THR A 305 -1.71 -22.83 18.08
N THR A 306 -2.92 -23.26 18.47
CA THR A 306 -3.67 -24.29 17.73
C THR A 306 -4.48 -23.72 16.56
N VAL A 307 -4.82 -22.42 16.59
CA VAL A 307 -5.60 -21.73 15.54
C VAL A 307 -5.08 -22.02 14.12
N PRO A 308 -3.77 -21.90 13.81
CA PRO A 308 -3.27 -22.13 12.43
C PRO A 308 -3.63 -23.49 11.83
N ASN A 309 -3.68 -24.53 12.68
CA ASN A 309 -3.93 -25.92 12.27
C ASN A 309 -5.42 -26.24 12.16
N ARG A 310 -6.29 -25.45 12.79
CA ARG A 310 -7.74 -25.65 12.83
C ARG A 310 -8.51 -24.76 11.83
N LEU A 311 -7.80 -24.15 10.88
CA LEU A 311 -8.38 -23.32 9.81
C LEU A 311 -8.46 -24.08 8.46
N ASP A 312 -8.26 -25.40 8.48
CA ASP A 312 -8.17 -26.26 7.29
C ASP A 312 -9.54 -26.72 6.76
N SER A 313 -10.50 -27.01 7.64
CA SER A 313 -11.84 -27.53 7.27
C SER A 313 -12.98 -26.77 7.95
N ASP A 314 -14.14 -26.71 7.30
CA ASP A 314 -15.32 -25.98 7.82
C ASP A 314 -15.79 -26.52 9.18
N GLU A 315 -15.75 -27.85 9.36
CA GLU A 315 -16.06 -28.51 10.63
C GLU A 315 -15.08 -28.07 11.74
N SER A 316 -13.79 -27.99 11.43
CA SER A 316 -12.78 -27.51 12.39
C SER A 316 -12.95 -26.04 12.76
N VAL A 317 -13.50 -25.20 11.85
CA VAL A 317 -13.77 -23.79 12.10
C VAL A 317 -14.96 -23.62 13.05
N GLN A 318 -16.01 -24.43 12.92
CA GLN A 318 -17.15 -24.39 13.84
C GLN A 318 -16.76 -24.84 15.25
N GLU A 319 -15.98 -25.91 15.37
CA GLU A 319 -15.42 -26.35 16.66
C GLU A 319 -14.51 -25.28 17.27
N LEU A 320 -13.65 -24.65 16.46
CA LEU A 320 -12.77 -23.57 16.89
C LEU A 320 -13.57 -22.38 17.44
N LEU A 321 -14.67 -21.99 16.77
CA LEU A 321 -15.56 -20.93 17.25
C LEU A 321 -16.27 -21.32 18.55
N HIS A 322 -16.64 -22.59 18.72
CA HIS A 322 -17.22 -23.09 19.96
C HIS A 322 -16.23 -23.03 21.13
N ASP A 323 -15.02 -23.55 20.94
CA ASP A 323 -13.95 -23.51 21.95
C ASP A 323 -13.57 -22.08 22.33
N LEU A 324 -13.55 -21.18 21.35
CA LEU A 324 -13.34 -19.75 21.59
C LEU A 324 -14.43 -19.14 22.47
N GLN A 325 -15.70 -19.51 22.25
CA GLN A 325 -16.81 -19.04 23.09
C GLN A 325 -16.69 -19.56 24.53
N LEU A 326 -16.23 -20.80 24.73
CA LEU A 326 -15.97 -21.35 26.06
C LEU A 326 -14.86 -20.55 26.79
N LEU A 327 -13.75 -20.23 26.11
CA LEU A 327 -12.69 -19.40 26.68
C LEU A 327 -13.16 -17.97 27.02
N ARG A 328 -14.02 -17.39 26.17
CA ARG A 328 -14.64 -16.09 26.46
C ARG A 328 -15.56 -16.17 27.68
N ALA A 329 -16.33 -17.25 27.82
CA ALA A 329 -17.16 -17.49 28.99
C ALA A 329 -16.32 -17.66 30.25
N GLU A 330 -15.18 -18.36 30.20
CA GLU A 330 -14.23 -18.47 31.31
C GLU A 330 -13.70 -17.08 31.72
N CYS A 331 -13.28 -16.26 30.76
CA CYS A 331 -12.83 -14.88 31.03
C CYS A 331 -13.93 -14.04 31.69
N HIS A 332 -15.18 -14.18 31.22
CA HIS A 332 -16.32 -13.48 31.81
C HIS A 332 -16.61 -13.95 33.23
N GLN A 333 -16.56 -15.26 33.47
CA GLN A 333 -16.77 -15.84 34.79
C GLN A 333 -15.71 -15.34 35.78
N ARG A 334 -14.42 -15.34 35.41
CA ARG A 334 -13.33 -14.80 36.25
C ARG A 334 -13.53 -13.33 36.62
N VAL A 335 -14.09 -12.51 35.72
CA VAL A 335 -14.43 -11.11 36.01
C VAL A 335 -15.55 -11.02 37.06
N VAL A 336 -16.57 -11.87 36.95
CA VAL A 336 -17.69 -11.92 37.91
C VAL A 336 -17.22 -12.47 39.26
N ASP A 337 -16.43 -13.53 39.28
CA ASP A 337 -15.89 -14.14 40.50
C ASP A 337 -15.05 -13.13 41.29
N ALA A 338 -14.17 -12.40 40.60
CA ALA A 338 -13.35 -11.35 41.22
C ALA A 338 -14.22 -10.22 41.78
N LEU A 339 -15.32 -9.86 41.12
CA LEU A 339 -16.25 -8.84 41.59
C LEU A 339 -17.08 -9.32 42.79
N SER A 340 -17.50 -10.58 42.81
CA SER A 340 -18.19 -11.19 43.96
C SER A 340 -17.26 -11.27 45.17
N GLN A 341 -16.01 -11.71 44.98
CA GLN A 341 -15.00 -11.78 46.03
C GLN A 341 -14.68 -10.38 46.60
N GLU A 342 -14.64 -9.36 45.76
CA GLU A 342 -14.46 -7.97 46.20
C GLU A 342 -15.65 -7.46 47.03
N ILE A 343 -16.87 -7.82 46.66
CA ILE A 343 -18.07 -7.47 47.43
C ILE A 343 -18.05 -8.18 48.79
N ASP A 344 -17.75 -9.47 48.82
CA ASP A 344 -17.70 -10.27 50.05
C ASP A 344 -16.60 -9.77 51.00
N THR A 345 -15.41 -9.45 50.48
CA THR A 345 -14.29 -8.90 51.27
C THR A 345 -14.53 -7.48 51.76
N ALA A 346 -15.36 -6.68 51.08
CA ALA A 346 -15.76 -5.35 51.53
C ALA A 346 -16.73 -5.37 52.72
N PHE A 347 -17.39 -6.50 52.98
CA PHE A 347 -18.22 -6.70 54.18
C PHE A 347 -17.43 -7.22 55.39
N ASP A 348 -16.17 -7.64 55.20
CA ASP A 348 -15.29 -8.18 56.25
C ASP A 348 -14.29 -7.10 56.73
N ASP A 349 -14.34 -6.74 58.02
CA ASP A 349 -13.63 -5.60 58.65
C ASP A 349 -12.11 -5.86 58.89
N ASN A 350 -11.45 -6.62 58.01
CA ASN A 350 -10.08 -7.09 58.19
C ASN A 350 -9.05 -6.22 57.41
N PRO A 351 -8.05 -5.59 58.07
CA PRO A 351 -7.09 -4.69 57.42
C PRO A 351 -6.15 -5.35 56.40
N ALA A 352 -6.11 -6.69 56.30
CA ALA A 352 -5.41 -7.41 55.24
C ALA A 352 -6.15 -7.36 53.88
N ASN A 353 -7.47 -7.12 53.88
CA ASN A 353 -8.28 -7.04 52.67
C ASN A 353 -7.97 -5.79 51.82
N ASP A 354 -7.42 -4.73 52.43
CA ASP A 354 -7.12 -3.45 51.79
C ASP A 354 -5.99 -3.55 50.73
N THR A 355 -5.14 -4.58 50.84
CA THR A 355 -4.10 -4.91 49.84
C THR A 355 -4.58 -5.83 48.71
N ASP A 356 -5.65 -6.60 48.91
CA ASP A 356 -6.18 -7.55 47.92
C ASP A 356 -7.15 -6.90 46.93
N ILE A 357 -7.88 -5.86 47.33
CA ILE A 357 -8.83 -5.14 46.48
C ILE A 357 -8.19 -4.54 45.22
N PRO A 358 -7.01 -3.85 45.28
CA PRO A 358 -6.32 -3.38 44.09
C PRO A 358 -5.91 -4.51 43.14
N ALA A 359 -5.55 -5.68 43.67
CA ALA A 359 -5.21 -6.85 42.86
C ALA A 359 -6.47 -7.37 42.15
N LEU A 360 -7.60 -7.55 42.83
CA LEU A 360 -8.85 -8.01 42.20
C LEU A 360 -9.30 -7.09 41.05
N LEU A 361 -9.18 -5.76 41.23
CA LEU A 361 -9.44 -4.79 40.16
C LEU A 361 -8.51 -4.99 38.94
N ASP A 362 -7.22 -5.13 39.22
CA ASP A 362 -6.19 -5.34 38.20
C ASP A 362 -6.41 -6.67 37.44
N GLY A 363 -6.83 -7.72 38.13
CA GLY A 363 -7.26 -8.99 37.56
C GLY A 363 -8.46 -8.84 36.63
N ARG A 364 -9.49 -8.08 37.05
CA ARG A 364 -10.66 -7.76 36.22
C ARG A 364 -10.28 -6.99 34.96
N ILE A 365 -9.35 -6.03 35.06
CA ILE A 365 -8.85 -5.25 33.91
C ILE A 365 -8.19 -6.19 32.88
N LEU A 366 -7.36 -7.14 33.34
CA LEU A 366 -6.67 -8.09 32.47
C LEU A 366 -7.61 -9.11 31.83
N HIS A 367 -8.56 -9.69 32.56
CA HIS A 367 -9.54 -10.63 31.99
C HIS A 367 -10.50 -9.97 31.00
N ASN A 368 -10.92 -8.73 31.27
CA ASN A 368 -11.74 -7.95 30.33
C ASN A 368 -10.96 -7.61 29.05
N ALA A 369 -9.65 -7.36 29.17
CA ALA A 369 -8.75 -7.19 28.02
C ALA A 369 -8.65 -8.46 27.16
N LEU A 370 -8.60 -9.62 27.82
CA LEU A 370 -8.50 -10.93 27.19
C LEU A 370 -9.80 -11.29 26.47
N ASP A 371 -10.96 -11.13 27.11
CA ASP A 371 -12.27 -11.30 26.47
C ASP A 371 -12.42 -10.38 25.24
N GLU A 372 -12.01 -9.13 25.38
CA GLU A 372 -11.97 -8.19 24.27
C GLU A 372 -11.09 -8.69 23.11
N LEU A 373 -9.90 -9.23 23.40
CA LEU A 373 -8.99 -9.76 22.39
C LEU A 373 -9.61 -10.97 21.68
N LEU A 374 -10.15 -11.91 22.45
CA LEU A 374 -10.82 -13.12 21.93
C LEU A 374 -12.06 -12.77 21.08
N GLY A 375 -12.80 -11.71 21.43
CA GLY A 375 -13.91 -11.22 20.63
C GLY A 375 -13.51 -10.69 19.25
N GLU A 376 -12.33 -10.06 19.10
CA GLU A 376 -11.82 -9.68 17.77
C GLU A 376 -11.33 -10.88 16.97
N LEU A 377 -10.76 -11.89 17.65
CA LEU A 377 -10.41 -13.15 17.02
C LEU A 377 -11.66 -13.88 16.50
N GLU A 378 -12.74 -13.89 17.27
CA GLU A 378 -14.04 -14.46 16.87
C GLU A 378 -14.57 -13.77 15.61
N GLN A 379 -14.54 -12.43 15.59
CA GLN A 379 -14.95 -11.67 14.40
C GLN A 379 -14.05 -12.00 13.21
N ALA A 380 -12.73 -12.07 13.39
CA ALA A 380 -11.79 -12.37 12.32
C ALA A 380 -12.03 -13.77 11.72
N ILE A 381 -12.29 -14.78 12.55
CA ILE A 381 -12.59 -16.14 12.11
C ILE A 381 -13.94 -16.21 11.38
N ARG A 382 -14.97 -15.54 11.90
CA ARG A 382 -16.29 -15.50 11.24
C ARG A 382 -16.24 -14.86 9.86
N GLU A 383 -15.54 -13.73 9.73
CA GLU A 383 -15.37 -13.05 8.45
C GLU A 383 -14.47 -13.87 7.50
N TYR A 384 -13.47 -14.58 8.04
CA TYR A 384 -12.67 -15.52 7.27
C TYR A 384 -13.53 -16.66 6.72
N ASP A 385 -14.38 -17.29 7.54
CA ASP A 385 -15.30 -18.35 7.12
C ASP A 385 -16.33 -17.87 6.09
N ALA A 386 -16.92 -16.69 6.32
CA ALA A 386 -17.82 -16.04 5.37
C ALA A 386 -17.15 -15.71 4.02
N SER A 387 -15.83 -15.46 4.02
CA SER A 387 -15.09 -15.26 2.77
C SER A 387 -14.84 -16.55 1.97
N GLN A 388 -15.03 -17.73 2.57
CA GLN A 388 -14.83 -19.01 1.90
C GLN A 388 -16.05 -19.48 1.10
N HIS A 389 -17.24 -18.99 1.47
CA HIS A 389 -18.52 -19.50 0.99
C HIS A 389 -19.32 -18.42 0.27
N PHE A 390 -20.00 -18.81 -0.81
CA PHE A 390 -20.98 -17.93 -1.43
C PHE A 390 -22.26 -17.90 -0.59
N ILE A 391 -22.49 -16.79 0.11
CA ILE A 391 -23.71 -16.55 0.90
C ILE A 391 -24.78 -15.96 -0.02
N ARG A 392 -25.88 -16.69 -0.23
CA ARG A 392 -27.02 -16.22 -1.05
C ARG A 392 -27.75 -15.08 -0.33
N GLY A 393 -27.93 -13.94 -1.02
CA GLY A 393 -28.72 -12.80 -0.53
C GLY A 393 -27.98 -11.90 0.47
N ASP A 394 -26.66 -12.05 0.58
CA ASP A 394 -25.85 -11.13 1.35
C ASP A 394 -25.79 -9.74 0.69
N HIS A 395 -25.79 -8.70 1.51
CA HIS A 395 -25.69 -7.29 1.13
C HIS A 395 -24.58 -6.56 1.90
N PHE A 396 -23.69 -7.32 2.54
CA PHE A 396 -22.59 -6.78 3.31
C PHE A 396 -21.61 -6.02 2.42
N HIS A 397 -21.32 -4.77 2.80
CA HIS A 397 -20.37 -3.92 2.10
C HIS A 397 -19.34 -3.37 3.07
N PHE A 398 -18.06 -3.58 2.78
CA PHE A 398 -16.99 -3.20 3.70
C PHE A 398 -15.84 -2.47 3.00
N ARG A 399 -15.75 -1.14 3.13
CA ARG A 399 -14.66 -0.35 2.53
C ARG A 399 -13.72 0.21 3.58
N LEU A 400 -12.44 -0.15 3.52
CA LEU A 400 -11.40 0.56 4.27
C LEU A 400 -11.17 1.94 3.64
N GLN A 401 -11.47 3.02 4.38
CA GLN A 401 -11.12 4.36 3.92
C GLN A 401 -9.61 4.58 4.04
N ALA A 402 -8.96 4.74 2.88
CA ALA A 402 -7.54 5.01 2.82
C ALA A 402 -7.27 6.53 2.82
N HIS A 403 -6.15 6.95 3.40
CA HIS A 403 -5.79 8.37 3.46
C HIS A 403 -5.47 8.91 2.05
N VAL A 404 -6.07 10.07 1.71
CA VAL A 404 -5.81 10.79 0.46
C VAL A 404 -5.09 12.09 0.80
N ASP A 405 -3.89 12.27 0.25
CA ASP A 405 -3.13 13.49 0.44
C ASP A 405 -3.36 14.47 -0.72
N LYS A 406 -4.23 15.45 -0.48
CA LYS A 406 -4.60 16.47 -1.46
C LYS A 406 -3.42 17.36 -1.87
N ARG A 407 -2.44 17.56 -0.97
CA ARG A 407 -1.30 18.44 -1.24
C ARG A 407 -0.32 17.81 -2.22
N GLU A 408 0.05 16.55 -1.99
CA GLU A 408 0.89 15.78 -2.92
C GLU A 408 0.21 15.65 -4.29
N ALA A 409 -1.11 15.47 -4.32
CA ALA A 409 -1.86 15.48 -5.58
C ALA A 409 -1.65 16.77 -6.38
N VAL A 410 -1.80 17.94 -5.75
CA VAL A 410 -1.57 19.23 -6.43
C VAL A 410 -0.10 19.37 -6.84
N TYR A 411 0.85 18.94 -6.01
CA TYR A 411 2.27 19.01 -6.35
C TYR A 411 2.60 18.16 -7.57
N ASN A 412 2.06 16.95 -7.67
CA ASN A 412 2.25 16.09 -8.82
C ASN A 412 1.64 16.71 -10.10
N GLY A 413 0.47 17.34 -9.98
CA GLY A 413 -0.14 18.10 -11.08
C GLY A 413 0.73 19.26 -11.56
N VAL A 414 1.18 20.12 -10.64
CA VAL A 414 2.04 21.28 -10.96
C VAL A 414 3.36 20.84 -11.60
N ARG A 415 3.98 19.74 -11.11
CA ARG A 415 5.19 19.18 -11.73
C ARG A 415 4.96 18.78 -13.18
N ALA A 416 3.86 18.08 -13.46
CA ALA A 416 3.52 17.67 -14.82
C ALA A 416 3.24 18.88 -15.73
N MET A 417 2.56 19.92 -15.22
CA MET A 417 2.33 21.17 -15.96
C MET A 417 3.66 21.81 -16.36
N VAL A 418 4.54 22.05 -15.37
CA VAL A 418 5.85 22.67 -15.61
C VAL A 418 6.70 21.82 -16.56
N ALA A 419 6.68 20.50 -16.44
CA ALA A 419 7.41 19.60 -17.31
C ALA A 419 7.00 19.76 -18.79
N ILE A 420 5.69 19.75 -19.06
CA ILE A 420 5.16 19.81 -20.43
C ILE A 420 5.37 21.19 -21.03
N THR A 421 5.11 22.26 -20.28
CA THR A 421 5.35 23.63 -20.76
C THR A 421 6.84 23.85 -21.04
N ALA A 422 7.72 23.43 -20.14
CA ALA A 422 9.17 23.57 -20.35
C ALA A 422 9.67 22.72 -21.53
N ALA A 423 9.17 21.50 -21.70
CA ALA A 423 9.51 20.65 -22.84
C ALA A 423 9.04 21.25 -24.18
N GLY A 424 7.82 21.80 -24.21
CA GLY A 424 7.29 22.54 -25.36
C GLY A 424 8.15 23.76 -25.70
N LEU A 425 8.54 24.57 -24.70
CA LEU A 425 9.41 25.72 -24.89
C LEU A 425 10.78 25.34 -25.47
N VAL A 426 11.38 24.22 -25.00
CA VAL A 426 12.65 23.73 -25.54
C VAL A 426 12.49 23.37 -27.01
N TRP A 427 11.42 22.68 -27.40
CA TRP A 427 11.17 22.32 -28.79
C TRP A 427 10.94 23.55 -29.67
N GLU A 428 10.11 24.49 -29.23
CA GLU A 428 9.83 25.74 -29.94
C GLU A 428 11.11 26.56 -30.17
N CYS A 429 11.99 26.65 -29.17
CA CYS A 429 13.25 27.39 -29.30
C CYS A 429 14.29 26.69 -30.18
N THR A 430 14.32 25.35 -30.16
CA THR A 430 15.33 24.58 -30.89
C THR A 430 14.88 24.19 -32.29
N ALA A 431 13.58 24.27 -32.59
CA ALA A 431 12.95 23.73 -33.79
C ALA A 431 13.42 22.29 -34.10
N TRP A 432 13.70 21.51 -33.05
CA TRP A 432 14.34 20.20 -33.20
C TRP A 432 13.39 19.22 -33.92
N PRO A 433 13.79 18.60 -35.06
CA PRO A 433 12.87 17.76 -35.83
C PRO A 433 12.30 16.57 -35.06
N ALA A 434 13.07 15.96 -34.15
CA ALA A 434 12.61 14.86 -33.30
C ALA A 434 12.03 15.34 -31.96
N GLY A 435 11.88 16.65 -31.74
CA GLY A 435 11.47 17.22 -30.47
C GLY A 435 10.02 16.90 -30.07
N LEU A 436 9.16 16.56 -31.03
CA LEU A 436 7.81 16.04 -30.72
C LEU A 436 7.90 14.75 -29.89
N GLY A 437 8.78 13.82 -30.26
CA GLY A 437 9.03 12.59 -29.50
C GLY A 437 9.58 12.88 -28.10
N PHE A 438 10.43 13.89 -27.95
CA PHE A 438 10.93 14.35 -26.66
C PHE A 438 9.79 14.80 -25.74
N ILE A 439 8.88 15.66 -26.21
CA ILE A 439 7.73 16.14 -25.41
C ILE A 439 6.80 14.98 -25.05
N THR A 440 6.51 14.10 -26.01
CA THR A 440 5.64 12.93 -25.79
C THR A 440 6.18 12.03 -24.67
N PHE A 441 7.49 11.75 -24.65
CA PHE A 441 8.08 10.94 -23.58
C PHE A 441 8.20 11.68 -22.24
N VAL A 442 8.39 13.01 -22.24
CA VAL A 442 8.24 13.80 -21.00
C VAL A 442 6.84 13.62 -20.42
N ALA A 443 5.78 13.72 -21.24
CA ALA A 443 4.41 13.54 -20.78
C ALA A 443 4.13 12.11 -20.29
N ILE A 444 4.62 11.07 -21.00
CA ILE A 444 4.48 9.67 -20.57
C ILE A 444 5.16 9.44 -19.22
N VAL A 445 6.42 9.86 -19.05
CA VAL A 445 7.18 9.61 -17.81
C VAL A 445 6.60 10.42 -16.66
N CYS A 446 6.21 11.68 -16.89
CA CYS A 446 5.56 12.50 -15.87
C CYS A 446 4.24 11.86 -15.41
N GLY A 447 3.40 11.41 -16.34
CA GLY A 447 2.18 10.70 -16.01
C GLY A 447 2.44 9.39 -15.25
N LEU A 448 3.25 8.49 -15.83
CA LEU A 448 3.49 7.14 -15.30
C LEU A 448 4.04 7.14 -13.87
N PHE A 449 4.84 8.15 -13.52
CA PHE A 449 5.46 8.26 -12.20
C PHE A 449 4.82 9.31 -11.28
N ALA A 450 3.85 10.10 -11.75
CA ALA A 450 3.16 11.10 -10.93
C ALA A 450 2.56 10.50 -9.66
N THR A 451 2.06 9.26 -9.72
CA THR A 451 1.36 8.61 -8.60
C THR A 451 2.30 7.80 -7.70
N ARG A 452 3.60 7.75 -8.01
CA ARG A 452 4.60 7.09 -7.16
C ARG A 452 4.99 8.00 -6.00
N GLU A 453 5.11 7.43 -4.81
CA GLU A 453 5.54 8.15 -3.59
C GLU A 453 6.92 8.83 -3.78
N ASN A 454 7.87 8.16 -4.45
CA ASN A 454 9.15 8.75 -4.83
C ASN A 454 9.36 8.67 -6.36
N PRO A 455 8.93 9.70 -7.12
CA PRO A 455 9.02 9.68 -8.57
C PRO A 455 10.47 9.74 -9.07
N VAL A 456 11.40 10.30 -8.30
CA VAL A 456 12.82 10.45 -8.70
C VAL A 456 13.52 9.10 -8.74
N VAL A 457 13.36 8.27 -7.71
CA VAL A 457 13.97 6.93 -7.68
C VAL A 457 13.38 6.07 -8.79
N ALA A 458 12.06 6.12 -8.95
CA ALA A 458 11.35 5.35 -9.96
C ALA A 458 11.78 5.71 -11.40
N SER A 459 11.81 7.01 -11.71
CA SER A 459 12.21 7.50 -13.03
C SER A 459 13.70 7.30 -13.32
N SER A 460 14.57 7.35 -12.30
CA SER A 460 16.01 7.06 -12.47
C SER A 460 16.27 5.59 -12.82
N GLN A 461 15.52 4.66 -12.21
CA GLN A 461 15.60 3.23 -12.59
C GLN A 461 15.02 2.98 -13.98
N PHE A 462 13.94 3.68 -14.33
CA PHE A 462 13.36 3.63 -15.66
C PHE A 462 14.35 4.11 -16.74
N MET A 463 15.11 5.18 -16.47
CA MET A 463 16.19 5.64 -17.35
C MET A 463 17.21 4.53 -17.66
N VAL A 464 17.71 3.85 -16.61
CA VAL A 464 18.71 2.79 -16.77
C VAL A 464 18.17 1.64 -17.63
N GLY A 465 16.90 1.26 -17.43
CA GLY A 465 16.25 0.26 -18.30
C GLY A 465 16.09 0.72 -19.75
N GLY A 466 15.82 2.01 -19.97
CA GLY A 466 15.78 2.61 -21.31
C GLY A 466 17.13 2.60 -22.01
N ILE A 467 18.24 2.84 -21.29
CA ILE A 467 19.60 2.73 -21.85
C ILE A 467 19.87 1.29 -22.30
N TRP A 468 19.50 0.29 -21.49
CA TRP A 468 19.62 -1.12 -21.90
C TRP A 468 18.79 -1.46 -23.13
N ALA A 469 17.56 -0.93 -23.24
CA ALA A 469 16.74 -1.11 -24.43
C ALA A 469 17.37 -0.46 -25.66
N ALA A 470 17.96 0.73 -25.53
CA ALA A 470 18.66 1.41 -26.62
C ALA A 470 19.89 0.61 -27.09
N VAL A 471 20.68 0.07 -26.16
CA VAL A 471 21.84 -0.78 -26.47
C VAL A 471 21.39 -2.05 -27.21
N VAL A 472 20.40 -2.78 -26.70
CA VAL A 472 19.92 -4.01 -27.36
C VAL A 472 19.28 -3.70 -28.71
N SER A 473 18.47 -2.63 -28.80
CA SER A 473 17.88 -2.18 -30.05
C SER A 473 18.94 -1.80 -31.09
N PHE A 474 20.05 -1.18 -30.71
CA PHE A 474 21.16 -0.89 -31.61
C PHE A 474 21.66 -2.17 -32.32
N PHE A 475 21.94 -3.23 -31.56
CA PHE A 475 22.38 -4.50 -32.16
C PHE A 475 21.29 -5.11 -33.06
N LEU A 476 20.01 -5.04 -32.67
CA LEU A 476 18.91 -5.56 -33.47
C LEU A 476 18.73 -4.78 -34.80
N VAL A 477 18.71 -3.45 -34.75
CA VAL A 477 18.45 -2.58 -35.91
C VAL A 477 19.61 -2.59 -36.90
N PHE A 478 20.86 -2.65 -36.43
CA PHE A 478 22.03 -2.54 -37.31
C PHE A 478 22.64 -3.86 -37.75
N LEU A 479 22.54 -4.95 -36.96
CA LEU A 479 23.17 -6.22 -37.31
C LEU A 479 22.16 -7.29 -37.74
N VAL A 480 20.97 -7.30 -37.14
CA VAL A 480 20.02 -8.40 -37.29
C VAL A 480 18.97 -8.07 -38.35
N LEU A 481 18.19 -7.00 -38.14
CA LEU A 481 17.10 -6.58 -39.03
C LEU A 481 17.49 -6.38 -40.51
N PRO A 482 18.67 -5.84 -40.86
CA PRO A 482 19.04 -5.67 -42.27
C PRO A 482 19.21 -6.98 -43.03
N THR A 483 19.38 -8.10 -42.32
CA THR A 483 19.54 -9.44 -42.92
C THR A 483 18.22 -10.20 -43.06
N GLN A 484 17.10 -9.62 -42.61
CA GLN A 484 15.81 -10.29 -42.48
C GLN A 484 14.79 -9.74 -43.48
N ALA A 485 14.04 -10.63 -44.11
CA ALA A 485 12.95 -10.28 -45.02
C ALA A 485 11.58 -10.83 -44.57
N ASP A 486 11.57 -11.82 -43.66
CA ASP A 486 10.37 -12.58 -43.29
C ASP A 486 9.89 -12.29 -41.86
N TYR A 487 8.58 -12.39 -41.63
CA TYR A 487 7.95 -12.15 -40.33
C TYR A 487 8.44 -13.14 -39.27
N GLU A 488 8.71 -14.39 -39.64
CA GLU A 488 9.17 -15.45 -38.75
C GLU A 488 10.55 -15.14 -38.17
N MET A 489 11.44 -14.57 -38.98
CA MET A 489 12.79 -14.16 -38.54
C MET A 489 12.72 -12.94 -37.60
N LEU A 490 11.82 -12.00 -37.88
CA LEU A 490 11.54 -10.86 -37.00
C LEU A 490 11.03 -11.33 -35.64
N VAL A 491 10.07 -12.25 -35.62
CA VAL A 491 9.52 -12.84 -34.39
C VAL A 491 10.60 -13.58 -33.61
N GLY A 492 11.40 -14.42 -34.27
CA GLY A 492 12.47 -15.18 -33.63
C GLY A 492 13.56 -14.29 -33.01
N SER A 493 13.95 -13.22 -33.70
CA SER A 493 14.99 -12.30 -33.21
C SER A 493 14.51 -11.40 -32.06
N LEU A 494 13.24 -10.99 -32.05
CA LEU A 494 12.66 -10.20 -30.96
C LEU A 494 12.27 -11.05 -29.73
N ALA A 495 11.98 -12.34 -29.92
CA ALA A 495 11.56 -13.22 -28.83
C ALA A 495 12.59 -13.31 -27.70
N ILE A 496 13.87 -13.53 -28.02
CA ILE A 496 14.90 -13.72 -26.99
C ILE A 496 15.09 -12.44 -26.12
N PRO A 497 15.30 -11.25 -26.70
CA PRO A 497 15.36 -10.00 -25.94
C PRO A 497 14.10 -9.72 -25.11
N MET A 498 12.91 -10.02 -25.65
CA MET A 498 11.63 -9.77 -24.96
C MET A 498 11.41 -10.75 -23.79
N ILE A 499 11.79 -12.03 -23.94
CA ILE A 499 11.76 -13.01 -22.84
C ILE A 499 12.71 -12.59 -21.72
N ALA A 500 13.92 -12.12 -22.04
CA ALA A 500 14.85 -11.60 -21.05
C ALA A 500 14.25 -10.43 -20.25
N GLY A 501 13.51 -9.54 -20.93
CA GLY A 501 12.69 -8.52 -20.29
C GLY A 501 11.63 -9.12 -19.37
N GLY A 502 10.84 -10.08 -19.85
CA GLY A 502 9.81 -10.75 -19.02
C GLY A 502 10.35 -11.43 -17.77
N LEU A 503 11.54 -12.04 -17.83
CA LEU A 503 12.21 -12.62 -16.67
C LEU A 503 12.67 -11.53 -15.70
N ALA A 504 13.22 -10.42 -16.21
CA ALA A 504 13.63 -9.28 -15.39
C ALA A 504 12.43 -8.63 -14.67
N ALA A 505 11.23 -8.65 -15.28
CA ALA A 505 10.00 -8.14 -14.68
C ALA A 505 9.57 -8.93 -13.42
N ARG A 506 9.97 -10.20 -13.32
CA ARG A 506 9.58 -11.11 -12.22
C ARG A 506 10.52 -11.07 -11.02
N ASN A 507 11.62 -10.35 -11.12
CA ASN A 507 12.52 -10.13 -10.01
C ASN A 507 12.32 -8.72 -9.43
N ALA A 508 12.02 -8.64 -8.12
CA ALA A 508 11.67 -7.39 -7.45
C ALA A 508 12.75 -6.30 -7.58
N GLY A 509 14.03 -6.67 -7.62
CA GLY A 509 15.14 -5.71 -7.80
C GLY A 509 15.25 -5.12 -9.22
N THR A 510 14.78 -5.84 -10.23
CA THR A 510 14.91 -5.46 -11.65
C THR A 510 13.59 -5.06 -12.30
N ALA A 511 12.45 -5.23 -11.61
CA ALA A 511 11.12 -5.03 -12.17
C ALA A 511 10.91 -3.65 -12.85
N LEU A 512 11.42 -2.57 -12.24
CA LEU A 512 11.23 -1.23 -12.81
C LEU A 512 12.16 -0.94 -14.00
N HIS A 513 13.38 -1.47 -13.96
CA HIS A 513 14.30 -1.46 -15.12
C HIS A 513 13.70 -2.23 -16.29
N SER A 514 13.13 -3.40 -16.00
CA SER A 514 12.43 -4.22 -16.98
C SER A 514 11.24 -3.51 -17.59
N ALA A 515 10.46 -2.77 -16.81
CA ALA A 515 9.28 -2.06 -17.32
C ALA A 515 9.68 -1.01 -18.37
N ALA A 516 10.80 -0.32 -18.18
CA ALA A 516 11.33 0.59 -19.20
C ALA A 516 11.86 -0.18 -20.41
N TYR A 517 12.60 -1.26 -20.16
CA TYR A 517 13.19 -2.06 -21.21
C TYR A 517 12.14 -2.65 -22.16
N THR A 518 11.13 -3.34 -21.63
CA THR A 518 10.07 -3.97 -22.44
C THR A 518 9.14 -2.97 -23.11
N LEU A 519 8.97 -1.79 -22.51
CA LEU A 519 8.21 -0.69 -23.10
C LEU A 519 8.97 0.00 -24.25
N LEU A 520 10.25 0.27 -24.07
CA LEU A 520 11.04 1.07 -25.01
C LEU A 520 11.70 0.25 -26.11
N LEU A 521 11.95 -1.04 -25.90
CA LEU A 521 12.58 -1.90 -26.90
C LEU A 521 11.78 -1.95 -28.22
N PRO A 522 10.47 -2.25 -28.25
CA PRO A 522 9.71 -2.21 -29.51
C PRO A 522 9.70 -0.82 -30.15
N ASN A 523 9.69 0.24 -29.33
CA ASN A 523 9.71 1.62 -29.80
C ASN A 523 11.04 2.00 -30.49
N PHE A 524 12.18 1.51 -29.98
CA PHE A 524 13.49 1.76 -30.59
C PHE A 524 13.77 0.88 -31.80
N VAL A 525 13.23 -0.34 -31.82
CA VAL A 525 13.32 -1.21 -33.00
C VAL A 525 12.49 -0.65 -34.15
N HIS A 526 11.32 -0.07 -33.85
CA HIS A 526 10.41 0.56 -34.81
C HIS A 526 10.16 -0.28 -36.07
N PRO A 527 9.58 -1.49 -35.92
CA PRO A 527 9.31 -2.37 -37.06
C PRO A 527 8.25 -1.74 -37.98
N LEU A 528 8.53 -1.73 -39.29
CA LEU A 528 7.66 -1.19 -40.34
C LEU A 528 7.48 -2.24 -41.44
N ASN A 529 6.32 -2.23 -42.12
CA ASN A 529 6.07 -3.10 -43.27
C ASN A 529 6.88 -2.71 -44.50
N GLN A 530 7.04 -1.40 -44.70
CA GLN A 530 7.73 -0.85 -45.85
C GLN A 530 8.90 0.00 -45.37
N GLY A 531 10.11 -0.50 -45.60
CA GLY A 531 11.35 0.20 -45.31
C GLY A 531 11.97 -0.11 -43.94
N ARG A 532 13.07 0.59 -43.67
CA ARG A 532 13.91 0.46 -42.49
C ARG A 532 14.13 1.84 -41.88
N GLN A 533 14.28 1.93 -40.56
CA GLN A 533 14.77 3.16 -39.95
C GLN A 533 16.20 3.48 -40.44
N ASN A 534 16.35 4.67 -41.02
CA ASN A 534 17.67 5.20 -41.36
C ASN A 534 18.49 5.48 -40.09
N GLU A 535 19.81 5.42 -40.19
CA GLU A 535 20.77 5.55 -39.09
C GLU A 535 20.54 6.85 -38.30
N ILE A 536 20.40 7.97 -39.04
CA ILE A 536 20.14 9.30 -38.48
C ILE A 536 18.79 9.31 -37.75
N GLY A 537 17.77 8.67 -38.33
CA GLY A 537 16.43 8.58 -37.74
C GLY A 537 16.45 7.81 -36.42
N TRP A 538 17.17 6.70 -36.36
CA TRP A 538 17.32 5.91 -35.13
C TRP A 538 18.03 6.70 -34.04
N PHE A 539 19.18 7.33 -34.33
CA PHE A 539 19.91 8.13 -33.34
C PHE A 539 19.08 9.31 -32.83
N ASN A 540 18.40 10.03 -33.72
CA ASN A 540 17.62 11.21 -33.36
C ASN A 540 16.39 10.84 -32.53
N SER A 541 15.64 9.82 -32.94
CA SER A 541 14.46 9.34 -32.21
C SER A 541 14.85 8.74 -30.86
N THR A 542 15.88 7.89 -30.81
CA THR A 542 16.35 7.27 -29.56
C THR A 542 16.87 8.32 -28.58
N ALA A 543 17.63 9.31 -29.07
CA ALA A 543 18.09 10.43 -28.25
C ALA A 543 16.92 11.27 -27.72
N ALA A 544 15.90 11.56 -28.54
CA ALA A 544 14.70 12.30 -28.12
C ALA A 544 13.96 11.59 -26.97
N VAL A 545 13.77 10.27 -27.07
CA VAL A 545 13.17 9.49 -26.00
C VAL A 545 14.02 9.54 -24.73
N LEU A 546 15.31 9.22 -24.81
CA LEU A 546 16.20 9.17 -23.65
C LEU A 546 16.35 10.55 -22.99
N LEU A 547 16.50 11.62 -23.77
CA LEU A 547 16.53 12.98 -23.26
C LEU A 547 15.19 13.38 -22.63
N GLY A 548 14.06 12.91 -23.17
CA GLY A 548 12.74 13.13 -22.57
C GLY A 548 12.60 12.47 -21.20
N VAL A 549 13.05 11.22 -21.06
CA VAL A 549 13.11 10.55 -19.75
C VAL A 549 14.04 11.32 -18.80
N PHE A 550 15.20 11.77 -19.29
CA PHE A 550 16.20 12.48 -18.47
C PHE A 550 15.64 13.80 -17.97
N PHE A 551 14.99 14.54 -18.86
CA PHE A 551 14.35 15.81 -18.53
C PHE A 551 13.24 15.63 -17.50
N ALA A 552 12.41 14.58 -17.61
CA ALA A 552 11.41 14.27 -16.60
C ALA A 552 12.04 13.96 -15.23
N VAL A 553 13.16 13.22 -15.18
CA VAL A 553 13.94 12.99 -13.93
C VAL A 553 14.42 14.32 -13.33
N LEU A 554 14.94 15.22 -14.16
CA LEU A 554 15.37 16.56 -13.71
C LEU A 554 14.21 17.36 -13.14
N ILE A 555 13.05 17.36 -13.79
CA ILE A 555 11.86 18.07 -13.31
C ILE A 555 11.38 17.50 -11.97
N PHE A 556 11.36 16.17 -11.81
CA PHE A 556 11.02 15.56 -10.53
C PHE A 556 12.00 15.91 -9.40
N ARG A 557 13.26 16.24 -9.73
CA ARG A 557 14.26 16.70 -8.75
C ARG A 557 14.18 18.21 -8.48
N ALA A 558 13.85 19.01 -9.48
CA ALA A 558 13.90 20.47 -9.39
C ALA A 558 12.58 21.09 -8.90
N VAL A 559 11.44 20.58 -9.38
CA VAL A 559 10.12 21.19 -9.13
C VAL A 559 9.45 20.49 -7.94
N LEU A 560 9.34 21.20 -6.82
CA LEU A 560 8.69 20.71 -5.58
C LEU A 560 9.18 19.30 -5.17
N PRO A 561 10.48 19.10 -4.91
CA PRO A 561 11.05 17.78 -4.68
C PRO A 561 10.43 17.07 -3.47
N PHE A 562 10.28 15.75 -3.58
CA PHE A 562 9.84 14.91 -2.47
C PHE A 562 10.94 14.84 -1.41
N ASN A 563 10.60 15.13 -0.15
CA ASN A 563 11.54 15.09 0.96
C ASN A 563 11.00 14.19 2.08
N ASN A 564 11.65 13.03 2.27
CA ASN A 564 11.30 12.04 3.29
C ASN A 564 11.20 12.64 4.70
N ASN A 565 12.02 13.64 5.04
CA ASN A 565 12.01 14.25 6.37
C ASN A 565 10.79 15.16 6.56
N ALA A 566 10.48 15.96 5.54
CA ALA A 566 9.31 16.83 5.55
C ALA A 566 8.02 16.01 5.58
N GLU A 567 7.99 14.87 4.88
CA GLU A 567 6.85 13.98 4.82
C GLU A 567 6.59 13.30 6.17
N ARG A 568 7.63 12.77 6.82
CA ARG A 568 7.54 12.23 8.19
C ARG A 568 7.02 13.27 9.18
N TRP A 569 7.57 14.48 9.13
CA TRP A 569 7.15 15.59 9.98
C TRP A 569 5.68 15.98 9.74
N ARG A 570 5.22 15.94 8.49
CA ARG A 570 3.83 16.22 8.13
C ARG A 570 2.90 15.11 8.60
N MET A 571 3.20 13.84 8.31
CA MET A 571 2.40 12.69 8.75
C MET A 571 2.19 12.72 10.27
N ARG A 572 3.27 13.00 11.02
CA ARG A 572 3.21 13.20 12.47
C ARG A 572 2.23 14.31 12.86
N ARG A 573 2.34 15.52 12.28
CA ARG A 573 1.44 16.64 12.59
C ARG A 573 -0.02 16.32 12.26
N THR A 574 -0.28 15.66 11.12
CA THR A 574 -1.63 15.23 10.75
C THR A 574 -2.18 14.20 11.73
N MET A 575 -1.36 13.24 12.17
CA MET A 575 -1.77 12.23 13.16
C MET A 575 -2.14 12.86 14.51
N LEU A 576 -1.35 13.82 14.99
CA LEU A 576 -1.67 14.54 16.22
C LEU A 576 -2.89 15.44 16.07
N HIS A 577 -3.11 16.02 14.88
CA HIS A 577 -4.33 16.76 14.59
C HIS A 577 -5.54 15.83 14.61
N ASP A 578 -5.44 14.65 13.99
CA ASP A 578 -6.50 13.66 13.98
C ASP A 578 -6.84 13.22 15.41
N LEU A 579 -5.86 12.98 16.28
CA LEU A 579 -6.10 12.68 17.71
C LEU A 579 -6.86 13.80 18.44
N ARG A 580 -6.54 15.07 18.17
CA ARG A 580 -7.27 16.22 18.73
C ARG A 580 -8.71 16.23 18.26
N THR A 581 -8.92 16.06 16.95
CA THR A 581 -10.26 16.07 16.36
C THR A 581 -11.08 14.89 16.87
N LEU A 582 -10.48 13.71 17.06
CA LEU A 582 -11.15 12.52 17.58
C LEU A 582 -11.78 12.76 18.96
N ALA A 583 -11.13 13.56 19.81
CA ALA A 583 -11.62 13.88 21.14
C ALA A 583 -12.83 14.84 21.14
N SER A 584 -13.10 15.56 20.04
CA SER A 584 -14.17 16.57 19.98
C SER A 584 -15.11 16.48 18.77
N ALA A 585 -14.83 15.63 17.78
CA ALA A 585 -15.58 15.59 16.52
C ALA A 585 -16.98 14.99 16.70
N GLU A 586 -17.99 15.64 16.11
CA GLU A 586 -19.35 15.12 15.97
C GLU A 586 -19.73 15.11 14.49
N PRO A 587 -20.19 13.97 13.92
CA PRO A 587 -20.40 12.65 14.55
C PRO A 587 -19.09 11.95 14.93
N MET A 588 -19.17 10.94 15.81
CA MET A 588 -18.01 10.16 16.24
C MET A 588 -17.50 9.30 15.07
N PRO A 589 -16.19 9.35 14.75
CA PRO A 589 -15.61 8.49 13.71
C PRO A 589 -15.75 7.01 14.06
N GLU A 590 -15.95 6.16 13.06
CA GLU A 590 -15.94 4.72 13.26
C GLU A 590 -14.53 4.23 13.64
N THR A 591 -14.48 3.20 14.49
CA THR A 591 -13.22 2.52 14.87
C THR A 591 -12.43 2.07 13.64
N ARG A 592 -13.14 1.58 12.62
CA ARG A 592 -12.58 1.06 11.37
C ARG A 592 -11.88 2.15 10.55
N ASP A 593 -12.44 3.35 10.46
CA ASP A 593 -11.84 4.48 9.75
C ASP A 593 -10.57 5.00 10.43
N TRP A 594 -10.53 4.93 11.77
CA TRP A 594 -9.33 5.25 12.53
C TRP A 594 -8.21 4.25 12.25
N ILE A 595 -8.54 2.96 12.27
CA ILE A 595 -7.60 1.87 12.01
C ILE A 595 -7.08 1.96 10.57
N GLY A 596 -7.95 2.04 9.57
CA GLY A 596 -7.56 2.09 8.16
C GLY A 596 -6.60 3.24 7.84
N ARG A 597 -6.84 4.44 8.40
CA ARG A 597 -5.93 5.59 8.24
C ARG A 597 -4.57 5.38 8.89
N ASN A 598 -4.51 4.82 10.10
CA ASN A 598 -3.24 4.62 10.81
C ASN A 598 -2.43 3.46 10.24
N ILE A 599 -3.10 2.40 9.80
CA ILE A 599 -2.53 1.30 9.03
C ILE A 599 -1.87 1.84 7.74
N ASP A 600 -2.56 2.66 6.94
CA ASP A 600 -1.98 3.26 5.72
C ASP A 600 -0.73 4.10 6.02
N ARG A 601 -0.74 4.89 7.11
CA ARG A 601 0.43 5.67 7.56
C ARG A 601 1.60 4.77 7.97
N PHE A 602 1.30 3.68 8.67
CA PHE A 602 2.29 2.71 9.11
C PHE A 602 2.93 2.00 7.90
N ALA A 603 2.13 1.57 6.92
CA ALA A 603 2.61 1.06 5.63
C ALA A 603 3.57 2.04 4.95
N ARG A 604 3.15 3.31 4.83
CA ARG A 604 3.95 4.35 4.21
C ARG A 604 5.29 4.47 4.92
N LEU A 605 5.31 4.52 6.26
CA LEU A 605 6.56 4.60 7.03
C LEU A 605 7.48 3.38 6.79
N ILE A 606 6.94 2.17 6.76
CA ILE A 606 7.71 0.95 6.45
C ILE A 606 8.28 1.00 5.03
N ARG A 607 7.48 1.39 4.03
CA ARG A 607 7.95 1.50 2.64
C ARG A 607 9.11 2.48 2.50
N HIS A 608 9.10 3.56 3.28
CA HIS A 608 10.18 4.56 3.32
C HIS A 608 11.34 4.17 4.24
N ALA A 609 11.23 3.11 5.04
CA ALA A 609 12.24 2.70 6.00
C ALA A 609 13.52 2.14 5.33
N GLY A 610 13.39 1.66 4.10
CA GLY A 610 14.44 0.88 3.43
C GLY A 610 14.74 -0.43 4.17
N PRO A 611 15.75 -1.20 3.71
CA PRO A 611 16.11 -2.49 4.32
C PRO A 611 16.81 -2.36 5.69
N THR A 612 17.24 -1.16 6.08
CA THR A 612 17.81 -0.88 7.42
C THR A 612 17.07 0.29 8.05
N PRO A 613 16.07 0.03 8.92
CA PRO A 613 15.34 1.11 9.56
C PRO A 613 16.31 1.88 10.46
N SER A 614 16.50 3.17 10.16
CA SER A 614 17.23 4.05 11.09
C SER A 614 16.51 4.10 12.44
N PRO A 615 17.20 4.37 13.56
CA PRO A 615 16.56 4.55 14.88
C PRO A 615 15.40 5.57 14.84
N THR A 616 15.51 6.59 13.98
CA THR A 616 14.46 7.59 13.78
C THR A 616 13.18 7.03 13.16
N ILE A 617 13.29 6.00 12.31
CA ILE A 617 12.15 5.37 11.66
C ILE A 617 11.47 4.41 12.63
N GLU A 618 12.26 3.64 13.37
CA GLU A 618 11.74 2.75 14.41
C GLU A 618 10.95 3.51 15.47
N GLY A 619 11.49 4.63 15.95
CA GLY A 619 10.76 5.52 16.86
C GLY A 619 9.49 6.15 16.25
N CYS A 620 9.49 6.45 14.95
CA CYS A 620 8.28 6.89 14.25
C CYS A 620 7.23 5.79 14.11
N LEU A 621 7.65 4.54 13.88
CA LEU A 621 6.75 3.38 13.81
C LEU A 621 6.12 3.14 15.17
N GLN A 622 6.92 3.13 16.24
CA GLN A 622 6.44 3.00 17.61
C GLN A 622 5.44 4.11 17.96
N GLY A 623 5.79 5.36 17.65
CA GLY A 623 4.91 6.49 17.88
C GLY A 623 3.59 6.46 17.10
N THR A 624 3.61 5.93 15.88
CA THR A 624 2.41 5.74 15.05
C THR A 624 1.46 4.73 15.69
N LEU A 625 2.00 3.64 16.23
CA LEU A 625 1.22 2.65 16.96
C LEU A 625 0.67 3.20 18.27
N ALA A 626 1.47 3.93 19.03
CA ALA A 626 1.01 4.61 20.23
C ALA A 626 -0.18 5.54 19.94
N ALA A 627 -0.09 6.34 18.88
CA ALA A 627 -1.19 7.18 18.43
C ALA A 627 -2.43 6.36 18.04
N MET A 628 -2.25 5.23 17.34
CA MET A 628 -3.34 4.32 17.01
C MET A 628 -4.03 3.78 18.27
N THR A 629 -3.26 3.26 19.23
CA THR A 629 -3.72 2.75 20.52
C THR A 629 -4.45 3.82 21.33
N ILE A 630 -3.90 5.03 21.43
CA ILE A 630 -4.54 6.16 22.11
C ILE A 630 -5.89 6.48 21.45
N GLY A 631 -5.93 6.56 20.12
CA GLY A 631 -7.16 6.87 19.40
C GLY A 631 -8.25 5.81 19.59
N LEU A 632 -7.90 4.52 19.57
CA LEU A 632 -8.85 3.44 19.86
C LEU A 632 -9.48 3.57 21.25
N ASN A 633 -8.66 3.85 22.27
CA ASN A 633 -9.15 4.03 23.64
C ASN A 633 -10.00 5.30 23.79
N ILE A 634 -9.69 6.39 23.06
CA ILE A 634 -10.54 7.59 23.02
C ILE A 634 -11.91 7.28 22.40
N ILE A 635 -11.96 6.57 21.26
CA ILE A 635 -13.22 6.16 20.62
C ILE A 635 -14.08 5.37 21.61
N ARG A 636 -13.49 4.43 22.35
CA ARG A 636 -14.21 3.62 23.34
C ARG A 636 -14.70 4.43 24.53
N LEU A 637 -13.88 5.33 25.07
CA LEU A 637 -14.31 6.25 26.12
C LEU A 637 -15.51 7.10 25.66
N ARG A 638 -15.52 7.53 24.39
CA ARG A 638 -16.66 8.25 23.80
C ARG A 638 -17.89 7.37 23.59
N THR A 639 -17.73 6.12 23.15
CA THR A 639 -18.82 5.14 23.07
C THR A 639 -19.46 4.93 24.44
N LEU A 640 -18.63 4.81 25.48
CA LEU A 640 -19.06 4.65 26.86
C LEU A 640 -19.83 5.90 27.36
N LEU A 641 -19.34 7.10 27.07
CA LEU A 641 -20.04 8.36 27.36
C LEU A 641 -21.41 8.44 26.66
N LYS A 642 -21.54 7.90 25.44
CA LYS A 642 -22.79 7.88 24.66
C LYS A 642 -23.82 6.89 25.23
N ARG A 643 -23.39 5.76 25.78
CA ARG A 643 -24.27 4.78 26.44
C ARG A 643 -24.94 5.35 27.70
N ASN A 644 -24.34 6.37 28.32
CA ASN A 644 -24.86 7.09 29.49
C ASN A 644 -25.19 6.17 30.68
N GLN A 645 -24.41 5.10 30.85
CA GLN A 645 -24.52 4.09 31.92
C GLN A 645 -23.60 4.39 33.12
N ILE A 646 -22.85 5.49 33.10
CA ILE A 646 -21.92 5.88 34.17
C ILE A 646 -22.42 7.08 34.98
N PRO A 647 -22.02 7.20 36.27
CA PRO A 647 -22.43 8.31 37.12
C PRO A 647 -22.00 9.67 36.56
N PRO A 648 -22.79 10.76 36.79
CA PRO A 648 -22.41 12.12 36.40
C PRO A 648 -21.00 12.57 36.80
N PRO A 649 -20.47 12.27 38.01
CA PRO A 649 -19.10 12.64 38.38
C PRO A 649 -18.03 11.87 37.56
N ALA A 650 -18.25 10.59 37.28
CA ALA A 650 -17.38 9.78 36.41
C ALA A 650 -17.38 10.33 34.98
N LYS A 651 -18.56 10.67 34.46
CA LYS A 651 -18.74 11.31 33.15
C LYS A 651 -17.93 12.60 33.05
N ARG A 652 -18.04 13.47 34.05
CA ARG A 652 -17.31 14.76 34.11
C ARG A 652 -15.79 14.57 34.12
N ALA A 653 -15.28 13.56 34.84
CA ALA A 653 -13.85 13.25 34.85
C ALA A 653 -13.33 12.87 33.45
N ILE A 654 -14.05 12.02 32.72
CA ILE A 654 -13.70 11.62 31.36
C ILE A 654 -13.81 12.81 30.39
N GLU A 655 -14.85 13.63 30.50
CA GLU A 655 -15.03 14.84 29.68
C GLU A 655 -13.89 15.85 29.86
N ILE A 656 -13.34 16.00 31.06
CA ILE A 656 -12.15 16.84 31.31
C ILE A 656 -10.94 16.30 30.55
N VAL A 657 -10.73 14.98 30.54
CA VAL A 657 -9.64 14.35 29.76
C VAL A 657 -9.85 14.59 28.27
N MET A 658 -11.08 14.41 27.76
CA MET A 658 -11.41 14.66 26.34
C MET A 658 -11.19 16.13 25.96
N LYS A 659 -11.61 17.09 26.80
CA LYS A 659 -11.41 18.52 26.57
C LYS A 659 -9.93 18.93 26.58
N ARG A 660 -9.10 18.27 27.38
CA ARG A 660 -7.64 18.46 27.35
C ARG A 660 -7.02 17.84 26.11
N MET A 661 -7.49 16.67 25.70
CA MET A 661 -7.05 15.99 24.48
C MET A 661 -7.42 16.79 23.22
N SER A 662 -8.56 17.46 23.17
CA SER A 662 -8.94 18.30 22.01
C SER A 662 -8.12 19.59 21.89
N ARG A 663 -7.68 20.16 23.02
CA ARG A 663 -6.81 21.36 23.10
C ARG A 663 -5.32 21.04 23.07
N PHE A 664 -4.97 19.79 22.85
CA PHE A 664 -3.61 19.32 22.86
C PHE A 664 -2.76 20.07 21.82
N THR A 665 -1.63 20.64 22.23
CA THR A 665 -0.74 21.43 21.34
C THR A 665 0.66 20.84 21.18
N GLY A 666 1.02 19.84 21.99
CA GLY A 666 2.34 19.21 21.92
C GLY A 666 3.07 19.04 23.26
N LYS A 667 2.49 19.47 24.40
CA LYS A 667 3.03 19.24 25.75
C LYS A 667 2.17 18.19 26.49
N TYR A 668 2.72 16.99 26.72
CA TYR A 668 2.00 15.78 27.19
C TYR A 668 1.66 15.76 28.67
N GLY A 669 2.51 16.36 29.50
CA GLY A 669 2.45 16.18 30.96
C GLY A 669 1.07 16.50 31.54
N HIS A 670 0.38 17.53 31.04
CA HIS A 670 -0.93 17.91 31.57
C HIS A 670 -2.08 16.98 31.15
N THR A 671 -1.99 16.34 29.98
CA THR A 671 -3.02 15.40 29.50
C THR A 671 -2.83 14.02 30.14
N ALA A 672 -1.59 13.54 30.19
CA ALA A 672 -1.26 12.30 30.91
C ALA A 672 -1.58 12.40 32.40
N HIS A 673 -1.26 13.54 33.03
CA HIS A 673 -1.64 13.80 34.42
C HIS A 673 -3.16 13.86 34.61
N ALA A 674 -3.92 14.48 33.69
CA ALA A 674 -5.38 14.49 33.77
C ALA A 674 -5.98 13.07 33.64
N ALA A 675 -5.43 12.24 32.76
CA ALA A 675 -5.83 10.85 32.65
C ALA A 675 -5.55 10.07 33.94
N ARG A 676 -4.39 10.28 34.59
CA ARG A 676 -4.07 9.69 35.90
C ARG A 676 -5.00 10.16 37.02
N VAL A 677 -5.29 11.47 37.09
CA VAL A 677 -6.24 12.02 38.06
C VAL A 677 -7.65 11.44 37.84
N ALA A 678 -8.11 11.38 36.59
CA ALA A 678 -9.39 10.76 36.26
C ALA A 678 -9.41 9.27 36.64
N THR A 679 -8.34 8.53 36.38
CA THR A 679 -8.18 7.12 36.77
C THR A 679 -8.30 6.96 38.28
N SER A 680 -7.61 7.78 39.07
CA SER A 680 -7.70 7.74 40.54
C SER A 680 -9.10 8.08 41.08
N ALA A 681 -9.81 9.01 40.42
CA ALA A 681 -11.18 9.36 40.79
C ALA A 681 -12.15 8.23 40.45
N LEU A 682 -12.01 7.62 39.28
CA LEU A 682 -12.81 6.48 38.83
C LEU A 682 -12.59 5.26 39.70
N ARG A 683 -11.35 4.96 40.12
CA ARG A 683 -11.05 3.87 41.07
C ARG A 683 -11.80 4.04 42.39
N ARG A 684 -11.82 5.26 42.95
CA ARG A 684 -12.59 5.55 44.18
C ARG A 684 -14.09 5.42 44.00
N MET A 685 -14.62 5.87 42.86
CA MET A 685 -16.05 5.75 42.55
C MET A 685 -16.46 4.30 42.34
N GLU A 686 -15.64 3.52 41.64
CA GLU A 686 -15.89 2.10 41.37
C GLU A 686 -15.94 1.29 42.67
N ALA A 687 -15.01 1.54 43.60
CA ALA A 687 -15.02 0.92 44.92
C ALA A 687 -16.33 1.16 45.71
N MET A 688 -16.96 2.33 45.56
CA MET A 688 -18.18 2.71 46.29
C MET A 688 -19.49 2.41 45.54
N GLU A 689 -19.43 1.97 44.28
CA GLU A 689 -20.61 1.83 43.43
C GLU A 689 -21.34 0.50 43.68
N PRO A 690 -22.61 0.49 44.12
CA PRO A 690 -23.34 -0.74 44.44
C PRO A 690 -23.84 -1.49 43.20
N ASN A 691 -23.98 -0.81 42.06
CA ASN A 691 -24.51 -1.42 40.84
C ASN A 691 -23.39 -2.11 40.04
N ILE A 692 -23.46 -3.45 39.96
CA ILE A 692 -22.51 -4.31 39.23
C ILE A 692 -22.32 -3.86 37.78
N SER A 693 -23.40 -3.53 37.07
CA SER A 693 -23.34 -3.09 35.66
C SER A 693 -22.57 -1.78 35.52
N THR A 694 -22.74 -0.87 36.49
CA THR A 694 -22.03 0.42 36.53
C THR A 694 -20.56 0.23 36.89
N ARG A 695 -20.25 -0.66 37.85
CA ARG A 695 -18.87 -1.06 38.19
C ARG A 695 -18.11 -1.62 36.98
N ILE A 696 -18.74 -2.46 36.17
CA ILE A 696 -18.13 -3.03 34.96
C ILE A 696 -17.77 -1.92 33.95
N GLU A 697 -18.68 -0.97 33.72
CA GLU A 697 -18.41 0.17 32.82
C GLU A 697 -17.32 1.11 33.39
N LEU A 698 -17.29 1.35 34.72
CA LEU A 698 -16.21 2.09 35.37
C LEU A 698 -14.85 1.39 35.21
N THR A 699 -14.81 0.07 35.33
CA THR A 699 -13.59 -0.75 35.12
C THR A 699 -13.08 -0.62 33.70
N ARG A 700 -13.98 -0.67 32.70
CA ARG A 700 -13.62 -0.41 31.30
C ARG A 700 -13.03 0.98 31.11
N ALA A 701 -13.65 2.01 31.70
CA ALA A 701 -13.15 3.38 31.63
C ALA A 701 -11.75 3.53 32.26
N ILE A 702 -11.52 2.91 33.41
CA ILE A 702 -10.21 2.84 34.09
C ILE A 702 -9.17 2.19 33.17
N ALA A 703 -9.49 1.02 32.61
CA ALA A 703 -8.60 0.29 31.70
C ALA A 703 -8.19 1.12 30.48
N TYR A 704 -9.13 1.86 29.87
CA TYR A 704 -8.84 2.72 28.72
C TYR A 704 -7.97 3.92 29.11
N LEU A 705 -8.22 4.56 30.25
CA LEU A 705 -7.44 5.71 30.72
C LEU A 705 -6.01 5.34 31.13
N ILE A 706 -5.80 4.15 31.70
CA ILE A 706 -4.45 3.64 32.02
C ILE A 706 -3.62 3.55 30.75
N VAL A 707 -4.13 2.88 29.70
CA VAL A 707 -3.43 2.74 28.42
C VAL A 707 -3.15 4.11 27.79
N VAL A 708 -4.13 5.02 27.79
CA VAL A 708 -3.94 6.39 27.27
C VAL A 708 -2.83 7.12 28.04
N SER A 709 -2.83 7.05 29.37
CA SER A 709 -1.81 7.74 30.18
C SER A 709 -0.40 7.20 29.94
N HIS A 710 -0.26 5.88 29.82
CA HIS A 710 1.02 5.22 29.59
C HIS A 710 1.57 5.55 28.21
N GLU A 711 0.77 5.38 27.16
CA GLU A 711 1.21 5.63 25.78
C GLU A 711 1.61 7.10 25.55
N LEU A 712 0.96 8.04 26.25
CA LEU A 712 1.33 9.46 26.25
C LEU A 712 2.69 9.72 26.91
N ASP A 713 3.01 9.03 28.00
CA ASP A 713 4.27 9.19 28.73
C ASP A 713 5.43 8.46 28.02
N ALA A 714 5.24 7.21 27.62
CA ALA A 714 6.24 6.38 26.95
C ALA A 714 6.68 6.94 25.59
N ASN A 715 5.76 7.59 24.87
CA ASN A 715 6.02 8.12 23.53
C ASN A 715 6.08 9.66 23.49
N ALA A 716 6.35 10.32 24.62
CA ALA A 716 6.37 11.77 24.74
C ALA A 716 7.26 12.46 23.68
N VAL A 717 8.43 11.87 23.38
CA VAL A 717 9.36 12.41 22.36
C VAL A 717 8.74 12.37 20.96
N PHE A 718 8.07 11.27 20.59
CA PHE A 718 7.40 11.15 19.31
C PHE A 718 6.11 11.98 19.26
N LEU A 719 5.44 12.19 20.37
CA LEU A 719 4.24 13.00 20.32
C LEU A 719 4.60 14.50 20.21
N ASP A 720 5.76 14.96 20.73
CA ASP A 720 6.21 16.39 20.74
C ASP A 720 6.34 17.10 19.38
N ALA A 721 5.25 17.67 18.87
CA ALA A 721 5.25 18.46 17.63
C ALA A 721 5.92 19.84 17.72
N SER A 722 6.56 20.21 18.83
CA SER A 722 7.34 21.46 18.89
C SER A 722 8.66 21.38 18.11
N LYS A 723 9.23 20.19 17.93
CA LYS A 723 10.50 19.97 17.23
C LYS A 723 10.46 18.76 16.29
N PRO A 724 11.16 18.80 15.14
CA PRO A 724 11.32 17.64 14.27
C PRO A 724 11.80 16.42 15.06
N TYR A 725 11.16 15.26 14.86
CA TYR A 725 11.55 14.04 15.55
C TYR A 725 12.96 13.64 15.09
N ARG A 726 13.89 13.61 16.03
CA ARG A 726 15.20 12.99 15.88
C ARG A 726 15.30 11.99 17.02
N ALA A 727 15.43 10.70 16.70
CA ALA A 727 15.86 9.73 17.69
C ALA A 727 17.20 10.20 18.24
N VAL A 728 17.30 10.23 19.57
CA VAL A 728 18.55 10.48 20.30
C VAL A 728 19.35 9.20 20.33
#